data_AF-A0AAV4XZH8-F1
#
_entry.id   AF-A0AAV4XZH8-F1
#
_cell.length_a   1.000
_cell.length_b   1.000
_cell.length_c   1.000
_cell.angle_alpha   90.00
_cell.angle_beta   90.00
_cell.angle_gamma   90.00
#
_symmetry.space_group_name_H-M   'P 1'
#
loop_
_entity.id
_entity.type
_entity.pdbx_description
1 polymer ?
#
loop_
_entity_poly.entity_id
_entity_poly.type
_entity_poly.pdbx_seq_one_letter_code
_entity_poly.pdbx_strand_id
1 'polypeptide(L)'
;MRSYKIDSWKSESPTFHHVVQICGSLTPASAFECDEKYSTYAEYYQEKYNVTIHNLKQPLVETVQMGSLQMWKPLYLSPTETFDENCILSKSKQRRRDYREYLVPELSIIHPFPSSFFFKVRCLPTILFRLNGLLLAEELRRSVAREAQVGTTKLSDDFAWKTFYLETSDKSLVDYFFRLGELKEKPNNKIIPCDIEKDIKSNEITSFEIKVDLKTHTGPSPNLILQALTAKSADDEFNLERLEVIGDSFLKYAMSVKIYIKYHLFDEGKLSELRSRLIQNLHLYQKAKKKKLGQYLTTTPFISSKTWLPPCYIVEDHVDEKNVIKKKKKKEAGKEDEKTENPLHLYFTKQVISDKCVADSVEALIGTYLLSSGQMGALKFMAWFGLNPFLDDEVNYDHWPPLPPNPIVGDHHHHEFRLEVLSSGFDRFEKIIGYTFRNKAYLLQAFTHPSYSDNNITDCYQRLEFLGDAVLDYLVTRQLYEDPSDHSPGKLTDLRSALVNNIYFASLAVTYKYNDFLKNAISHFVSSDGDYINILKNSEDFKFFEIHKYYLEEMECFELGEVDVPKALGDVFESVAGAIYLDSGMSLDAVWKIYYPMIRPAMKHLSEHVPIPPVKELYELLKSQKIFGKEPVIKGDKTYIQVEVPDGRTFQGVGPNKKVAKRSAAKRALAYLKNNSR
;
A
#
# COMPACT_ATOMS: atom_id res chain seq x y z
N MET A 1 7.58 16.92 -41.88
CA MET A 1 7.56 15.85 -42.92
C MET A 1 8.02 14.54 -42.28
N ARG A 2 7.92 13.39 -42.94
CA ARG A 2 8.49 12.13 -42.45
C ARG A 2 9.59 11.71 -43.40
N SER A 3 10.63 11.09 -42.88
CA SER A 3 11.71 10.52 -43.67
C SER A 3 12.03 9.15 -43.04
N TYR A 4 12.12 8.09 -43.86
CA TYR A 4 12.46 6.75 -43.35
C TYR A 4 13.98 6.69 -43.14
N LYS A 5 14.46 5.81 -42.27
CA LYS A 5 15.85 5.37 -42.39
C LYS A 5 15.85 4.21 -43.38
N ILE A 6 16.63 4.29 -44.46
CA ILE A 6 17.03 3.13 -45.26
C ILE A 6 17.90 2.23 -44.38
N ASP A 7 17.26 1.49 -43.48
CA ASP A 7 17.68 0.16 -43.04
C ASP A 7 16.60 -0.89 -43.43
N SER A 8 15.52 -0.47 -44.09
CA SER A 8 14.27 -1.23 -44.25
C SER A 8 14.14 -2.07 -45.53
N TRP A 9 15.18 -2.19 -46.36
CA TRP A 9 15.18 -3.17 -47.47
C TRP A 9 15.70 -4.54 -47.03
N LYS A 10 16.50 -4.55 -45.95
CA LYS A 10 17.14 -5.76 -45.40
C LYS A 10 16.64 -6.13 -43.99
N SER A 11 16.05 -5.19 -43.25
CA SER A 11 15.40 -5.47 -41.96
C SER A 11 13.94 -5.89 -42.18
N GLU A 12 13.53 -7.01 -41.58
CA GLU A 12 12.14 -7.50 -41.56
C GLU A 12 11.14 -6.52 -40.89
N SER A 13 11.61 -5.44 -40.25
CA SER A 13 10.75 -4.40 -39.64
C SER A 13 11.29 -2.97 -39.84
N PRO A 14 10.53 -2.05 -40.49
CA PRO A 14 10.95 -0.66 -40.71
C PRO A 14 10.83 0.19 -39.42
N THR A 15 11.79 1.11 -39.21
CA THR A 15 11.80 2.05 -38.08
C THR A 15 11.25 3.42 -38.47
N PHE A 16 10.26 3.92 -37.72
CA PHE A 16 9.60 5.20 -37.99
C PHE A 16 10.36 6.36 -37.36
N HIS A 17 10.55 7.44 -38.10
CA HIS A 17 11.25 8.64 -37.63
C HIS A 17 10.40 9.90 -37.79
N HIS A 18 10.48 10.78 -36.80
CA HIS A 18 9.90 12.12 -36.84
C HIS A 18 10.93 13.11 -37.37
N VAL A 19 10.65 13.83 -38.46
CA VAL A 19 11.51 14.95 -38.87
C VAL A 19 11.29 16.13 -37.96
N VAL A 20 12.32 16.51 -37.21
CA VAL A 20 12.32 17.68 -36.34
C VAL A 20 12.57 18.94 -37.18
N GLN A 21 13.62 18.93 -37.99
CA GLN A 21 13.97 20.05 -38.86
C GLN A 21 14.85 19.60 -40.04
N ILE A 22 14.98 20.49 -41.03
CA ILE A 22 15.87 20.33 -42.17
C ILE A 22 17.15 21.12 -41.87
N CYS A 23 18.30 20.44 -41.87
CA CYS A 23 19.58 21.03 -41.51
C CYS A 23 20.31 21.53 -42.76
N GLY A 24 20.14 22.82 -43.08
CA GLY A 24 20.78 23.43 -44.26
C GLY A 24 22.32 23.49 -44.20
N SER A 25 22.91 23.35 -43.01
CA SER A 25 24.36 23.37 -42.78
C SER A 25 25.05 22.01 -42.92
N LEU A 26 24.28 20.91 -42.98
CA LEU A 26 24.81 19.55 -43.01
C LEU A 26 24.42 18.86 -44.32
N THR A 27 25.35 18.13 -44.90
CA THR A 27 25.18 17.38 -46.16
C THR A 27 25.74 15.97 -46.03
N PRO A 28 25.44 15.04 -46.95
CA PRO A 28 26.08 13.72 -46.96
C PRO A 28 27.62 13.74 -47.00
N ALA A 29 28.24 14.83 -47.46
CA ALA A 29 29.70 15.01 -47.44
C ALA A 29 30.24 15.59 -46.12
N SER A 30 29.37 15.98 -45.18
CA SER A 30 29.76 16.45 -43.86
C SER A 30 30.32 15.32 -42.98
N ALA A 31 31.09 15.69 -41.96
CA ALA A 31 31.71 14.74 -41.03
C ALA A 31 30.67 13.89 -40.29
N PHE A 32 30.93 12.59 -40.16
CA PHE A 32 30.03 11.68 -39.45
C PHE A 32 30.26 11.76 -37.94
N GLU A 33 29.26 12.22 -37.19
CA GLU A 33 29.43 12.55 -35.76
C GLU A 33 29.29 11.36 -34.81
N CYS A 34 28.81 10.20 -35.30
CA CYS A 34 28.42 9.08 -34.44
C CYS A 34 29.52 8.03 -34.23
N ASP A 35 30.52 7.97 -35.10
CA ASP A 35 31.58 6.96 -35.05
C ASP A 35 32.84 7.50 -35.74
N GLU A 36 33.96 7.52 -35.03
CA GLU A 36 35.27 8.01 -35.54
C GLU A 36 35.81 7.15 -36.70
N LYS A 37 35.21 5.98 -36.93
CA LYS A 37 35.58 5.07 -38.02
C LYS A 37 35.22 5.60 -39.41
N TYR A 38 34.23 6.48 -39.52
CA TYR A 38 33.74 6.97 -40.81
C TYR A 38 33.98 8.48 -40.93
N SER A 39 34.55 8.92 -42.05
CA SER A 39 34.90 10.31 -42.29
C SER A 39 33.67 11.14 -42.66
N THR A 40 32.71 10.57 -43.39
CA THR A 40 31.50 11.28 -43.86
C THR A 40 30.24 10.42 -43.76
N TYR A 41 29.06 11.04 -43.79
CA TYR A 41 27.79 10.30 -43.86
C TYR A 41 27.73 9.41 -45.12
N ALA A 42 28.23 9.87 -46.27
CA ALA A 42 28.25 9.09 -47.50
C ALA A 42 29.14 7.84 -47.39
N GLU A 43 30.30 7.94 -46.75
CA GLU A 43 31.19 6.81 -46.48
C GLU A 43 30.54 5.80 -45.54
N TYR A 44 29.88 6.27 -44.47
CA TYR A 44 29.13 5.41 -43.55
C TYR A 44 28.07 4.56 -44.28
N TYR A 45 27.25 5.18 -45.13
CA TYR A 45 26.21 4.45 -45.87
C TYR A 45 26.79 3.50 -46.94
N GLN A 46 27.90 3.88 -47.57
CA GLN A 46 28.57 3.03 -48.55
C GLN A 46 29.24 1.82 -47.90
N GLU A 47 30.00 1.99 -46.82
CA GLU A 47 30.74 0.89 -46.20
C GLU A 47 29.85 -0.04 -45.36
N LYS A 48 28.91 0.52 -44.61
CA LYS A 48 28.08 -0.28 -43.70
C LYS A 48 26.89 -0.93 -44.39
N TYR A 49 26.28 -0.24 -45.34
CA TYR A 49 25.03 -0.68 -45.97
C TYR A 49 25.15 -0.97 -47.46
N ASN A 50 26.30 -0.68 -48.07
CA ASN A 50 26.54 -0.81 -49.50
C ASN A 50 25.56 0.03 -50.33
N VAL A 51 25.28 1.26 -49.87
CA VAL A 51 24.36 2.22 -50.51
C VAL A 51 25.13 3.46 -50.94
N THR A 52 25.10 3.76 -52.24
CA THR A 52 25.70 4.97 -52.80
C THR A 52 24.68 6.11 -52.80
N ILE A 53 25.05 7.27 -52.25
CA ILE A 53 24.22 8.48 -52.25
C ILE A 53 24.50 9.29 -53.51
N HIS A 54 23.48 9.57 -54.32
CA HIS A 54 23.65 10.31 -55.58
C HIS A 54 23.72 11.83 -55.37
N ASN A 55 22.94 12.38 -54.43
CA ASN A 55 22.91 13.82 -54.18
C ASN A 55 23.70 14.21 -52.92
N LEU A 56 25.01 14.44 -53.08
CA LEU A 56 25.88 14.83 -51.96
C LEU A 56 25.66 16.26 -51.43
N LYS A 57 24.88 17.09 -52.14
CA LYS A 57 24.59 18.48 -51.74
C LYS A 57 23.25 18.64 -51.01
N GLN A 58 22.45 17.58 -50.91
CA GLN A 58 21.16 17.65 -50.22
C GLN A 58 21.36 17.98 -48.74
N PRO A 59 20.46 18.78 -48.12
CA PRO A 59 20.51 19.00 -46.69
C PRO A 59 20.15 17.71 -45.95
N LEU A 60 20.86 17.41 -44.86
CA LEU A 60 20.47 16.33 -43.96
C LEU A 60 19.22 16.71 -43.17
N VAL A 61 18.51 15.69 -42.70
CA VAL A 61 17.27 15.86 -41.93
C VAL A 61 17.52 15.40 -40.52
N GLU A 62 17.29 16.28 -39.55
CA GLU A 62 17.33 15.90 -38.15
C GLU A 62 16.04 15.16 -37.79
N THR A 63 16.19 13.97 -37.23
CA THR A 63 15.09 13.10 -36.90
C THR A 63 15.16 12.54 -35.50
N VAL A 64 14.00 12.16 -34.96
CA VAL A 64 13.90 11.41 -33.70
C VAL A 64 13.26 10.07 -34.00
N GLN A 65 13.93 8.98 -33.62
CA GLN A 65 13.37 7.64 -33.77
C GLN A 65 12.12 7.51 -32.91
N MET A 66 11.03 7.07 -33.52
CA MET A 66 9.77 6.84 -32.84
C MET A 66 9.68 5.37 -32.41
N GLY A 67 10.09 5.09 -31.17
CA GLY A 67 9.90 3.79 -30.52
C GLY A 67 8.43 3.46 -30.20
N SER A 68 8.20 2.36 -29.47
CA SER A 68 6.89 2.07 -28.88
C SER A 68 6.61 3.07 -27.76
N LEU A 69 5.70 4.03 -27.99
CA LEU A 69 5.24 4.94 -26.94
C LEU A 69 4.38 4.16 -25.93
N GLN A 70 4.85 4.04 -24.69
CA GLN A 70 4.03 3.76 -23.51
C GLN A 70 3.84 5.09 -22.79
N MET A 71 2.67 5.71 -22.94
CA MET A 71 2.46 7.11 -22.54
C MET A 71 2.17 7.33 -21.04
N TRP A 72 1.90 6.26 -20.29
CA TRP A 72 1.55 6.36 -18.86
C TRP A 72 2.76 6.41 -17.95
N LYS A 73 3.90 5.94 -18.44
CA LYS A 73 5.13 6.01 -17.67
C LYS A 73 5.81 7.34 -18.00
N PRO A 74 6.27 8.09 -16.99
CA PRO A 74 7.28 9.13 -17.16
C PRO A 74 8.32 8.67 -18.18
N LEU A 75 8.81 9.54 -19.06
CA LEU A 75 9.79 9.18 -20.10
C LEU A 75 11.05 8.50 -19.52
N TYR A 76 11.26 8.65 -18.21
CA TYR A 76 12.33 8.07 -17.39
C TYR A 76 12.11 6.62 -16.92
N LEU A 77 10.92 6.04 -17.07
CA LEU A 77 10.58 4.70 -16.59
C LEU A 77 10.26 3.74 -17.74
N SER A 78 11.08 3.73 -18.78
CA SER A 78 11.13 2.56 -19.66
C SER A 78 11.68 1.36 -18.86
N PRO A 79 11.18 0.12 -19.05
CA PRO A 79 11.42 -1.01 -18.13
C PRO A 79 12.86 -1.59 -18.11
N THR A 80 13.88 -0.83 -18.48
CA THR A 80 15.27 -1.33 -18.57
C THR A 80 16.28 -0.59 -17.69
N GLU A 81 15.88 0.42 -16.92
CA GLU A 81 16.86 1.19 -16.13
C GLU A 81 16.40 1.36 -14.68
N THR A 82 16.85 0.45 -13.82
CA THR A 82 16.87 0.66 -12.36
C THR A 82 17.62 1.94 -12.05
N PHE A 83 16.96 2.89 -11.40
CA PHE A 83 17.57 4.09 -10.81
C PHE A 83 18.62 3.66 -9.79
N ASP A 84 19.88 3.99 -10.05
CA ASP A 84 20.98 3.90 -9.10
C ASP A 84 21.47 5.35 -8.89
N GLU A 85 21.09 5.95 -7.76
CA GLU A 85 21.29 7.38 -7.47
C GLU A 85 22.77 7.78 -7.30
N ASN A 86 23.67 6.81 -7.15
CA ASN A 86 25.11 7.07 -7.01
C ASN A 86 25.88 7.07 -8.33
N CYS A 87 25.21 6.94 -9.48
CA CYS A 87 25.87 7.05 -10.77
C CYS A 87 26.02 8.53 -11.13
N ILE A 88 27.05 9.17 -10.58
CA ILE A 88 27.60 10.44 -11.06
C ILE A 88 27.59 10.40 -12.59
N LEU A 89 26.86 11.34 -13.18
CA LEU A 89 26.57 11.50 -14.60
C LEU A 89 27.77 11.10 -15.48
N SER A 90 27.79 9.86 -15.95
CA SER A 90 28.71 9.46 -17.01
C SER A 90 28.30 10.22 -18.28
N LYS A 91 29.26 10.81 -18.98
CA LYS A 91 29.06 11.47 -20.28
C LYS A 91 28.29 10.58 -21.30
N SER A 92 28.25 9.26 -21.09
CA SER A 92 27.46 8.30 -21.86
C SER A 92 25.95 8.31 -21.57
N LYS A 93 25.49 8.67 -20.36
CA LYS A 93 24.05 8.76 -20.02
C LYS A 93 23.40 10.07 -20.49
N GLN A 94 24.18 11.13 -20.66
CA GLN A 94 23.71 12.39 -21.24
C GLN A 94 23.44 12.25 -22.75
N ARG A 95 24.20 11.37 -23.44
CA ARG A 95 23.95 10.99 -24.85
C ARG A 95 22.62 10.26 -25.08
N ARG A 96 22.01 9.62 -24.08
CA ARG A 96 20.73 8.89 -24.23
C ARG A 96 19.49 9.79 -24.26
N ARG A 97 19.58 11.04 -23.79
CA ARG A 97 18.42 11.96 -23.71
C ARG A 97 18.09 12.66 -25.04
N ASP A 98 18.97 12.60 -26.02
CA ASP A 98 18.79 13.18 -27.36
C ASP A 98 19.18 12.13 -28.43
N TYR A 99 18.33 11.15 -28.73
CA TYR A 99 18.44 10.36 -29.97
C TYR A 99 17.95 11.23 -31.16
N ARG A 100 18.68 12.32 -31.42
CA ARG A 100 18.59 13.09 -32.65
C ARG A 100 19.51 12.40 -33.65
N GLU A 101 18.95 11.79 -34.67
CA GLU A 101 19.68 11.15 -35.76
C GLU A 101 19.56 11.99 -37.03
N TYR A 102 20.67 12.22 -37.70
CA TYR A 102 20.68 12.86 -39.01
C TYR A 102 20.53 11.82 -40.12
N LEU A 103 19.46 11.95 -40.90
CA LEU A 103 19.14 11.07 -42.02
C LEU A 103 19.31 11.79 -43.36
N VAL A 104 19.65 11.01 -44.38
CA VAL A 104 19.79 11.50 -45.76
C VAL A 104 18.41 11.42 -46.42
N PRO A 105 17.82 12.53 -46.90
CA PRO A 105 16.47 12.53 -47.46
C PRO A 105 16.27 11.61 -48.68
N GLU A 106 17.27 11.51 -49.55
CA GLU A 106 17.28 10.54 -50.67
C GLU A 106 17.14 9.10 -50.16
N LEU A 107 17.66 8.86 -48.96
CA LEU A 107 17.62 7.58 -48.30
C LEU A 107 16.40 7.43 -47.38
N SER A 108 15.33 8.15 -47.66
CA SER A 108 14.14 8.21 -46.83
C SER A 108 12.88 8.18 -47.66
N ILE A 109 11.99 7.22 -47.39
CA ILE A 109 10.62 7.26 -47.93
C ILE A 109 9.83 8.31 -47.13
N ILE A 110 8.75 8.87 -47.68
CA ILE A 110 7.86 9.78 -46.94
C ILE A 110 6.54 9.07 -46.74
N HIS A 111 6.12 8.92 -45.49
CA HIS A 111 4.86 8.26 -45.18
C HIS A 111 3.71 9.26 -45.42
N PRO A 112 2.58 8.86 -46.04
CA PRO A 112 1.54 9.79 -46.47
C PRO A 112 0.88 10.58 -45.33
N PHE A 113 0.69 9.99 -44.14
CA PHE A 113 0.13 10.73 -43.02
C PHE A 113 1.13 11.65 -42.30
N PRO A 114 0.67 12.82 -41.82
CA PRO A 114 1.46 13.71 -41.00
C PRO A 114 1.98 13.05 -39.70
N SER A 115 3.22 13.40 -39.35
CA SER A 115 3.63 13.81 -38.00
C SER A 115 2.66 13.58 -36.84
N SER A 116 1.87 14.62 -36.64
CA SER A 116 0.89 14.81 -35.59
C SER A 116 -0.17 13.72 -35.52
N PHE A 117 -0.63 13.24 -36.68
CA PHE A 117 -1.64 12.19 -36.75
C PHE A 117 -1.14 10.89 -36.13
N PHE A 118 0.10 10.50 -36.41
CA PHE A 118 0.66 9.28 -35.84
C PHE A 118 0.94 9.35 -34.35
N PHE A 119 1.26 10.54 -33.82
CA PHE A 119 1.31 10.71 -32.37
C PHE A 119 -0.05 10.42 -31.75
N LYS A 120 -1.13 11.00 -32.31
CA LYS A 120 -2.51 10.73 -31.87
C LYS A 120 -2.88 9.25 -31.95
N VAL A 121 -2.58 8.59 -33.06
CA VAL A 121 -2.84 7.15 -33.24
C VAL A 121 -2.05 6.30 -32.24
N ARG A 122 -0.80 6.67 -31.94
CA ARG A 122 0.02 5.96 -30.93
C ARG A 122 -0.50 6.12 -29.50
N CYS A 123 -1.29 7.16 -29.22
CA CYS A 123 -1.97 7.33 -27.94
C CYS A 123 -3.20 6.41 -27.81
N LEU A 124 -3.76 5.90 -28.91
CA LEU A 124 -5.04 5.17 -28.86
C LEU A 124 -5.00 3.89 -28.01
N PRO A 125 -3.99 3.01 -28.11
CA PRO A 125 -3.93 1.80 -27.27
C PRO A 125 -4.02 2.13 -25.79
N THR A 126 -3.26 3.14 -25.40
CA THR A 126 -3.24 3.77 -24.09
C THR A 126 -4.65 4.29 -23.76
N ILE A 127 -5.16 5.30 -24.45
CA ILE A 127 -6.46 5.91 -24.15
C ILE A 127 -7.58 4.86 -24.00
N LEU A 128 -7.64 3.90 -24.93
CA LEU A 128 -8.64 2.83 -24.92
C LEU A 128 -8.46 1.86 -23.75
N PHE A 129 -7.23 1.52 -23.38
CA PHE A 129 -6.96 0.69 -22.21
C PHE A 129 -7.48 1.32 -20.91
N ARG A 130 -7.23 2.62 -20.68
CA ARG A 130 -7.82 3.29 -19.49
C ARG A 130 -9.31 3.46 -19.60
N LEU A 131 -9.81 3.86 -20.77
CA LEU A 131 -11.24 4.01 -20.97
C LEU A 131 -11.96 2.71 -20.60
N ASN A 132 -11.43 1.57 -21.04
CA ASN A 132 -11.96 0.26 -20.66
C ASN A 132 -11.91 0.03 -19.14
N GLY A 133 -10.77 0.31 -18.49
CA GLY A 133 -10.65 0.20 -17.02
C GLY A 133 -11.65 1.09 -16.27
N LEU A 134 -11.88 2.32 -16.73
CA LEU A 134 -12.85 3.25 -16.15
C LEU A 134 -14.29 2.80 -16.36
N LEU A 135 -14.61 2.25 -17.53
CA LEU A 135 -15.94 1.69 -17.81
C LEU A 135 -16.23 0.47 -16.93
N LEU A 136 -15.24 -0.41 -16.75
CA LEU A 136 -15.33 -1.55 -15.84
C LEU A 136 -15.51 -1.11 -14.38
N ALA A 137 -14.77 -0.08 -13.95
CA ALA A 137 -14.92 0.50 -12.62
C ALA A 137 -16.31 1.14 -12.42
N GLU A 138 -16.83 1.84 -13.42
CA GLU A 138 -18.18 2.40 -13.41
C GLU A 138 -19.26 1.31 -13.39
N GLU A 139 -19.08 0.21 -14.12
CA GLU A 139 -19.98 -0.94 -14.07
C GLU A 139 -20.03 -1.53 -12.65
N LEU A 140 -18.87 -1.70 -12.02
CA LEU A 140 -18.79 -2.17 -10.63
C LEU A 140 -19.47 -1.19 -9.68
N ARG A 141 -19.22 0.12 -9.80
CA ARG A 141 -19.90 1.17 -9.02
C ARG A 141 -21.42 1.07 -9.13
N ARG A 142 -21.95 0.92 -10.35
CA ARG A 142 -23.39 0.81 -10.61
C ARG A 142 -24.00 -0.48 -10.09
N SER A 143 -23.22 -1.57 -10.06
CA SER A 143 -23.64 -2.83 -9.43
C SER A 143 -23.84 -2.64 -7.93
N VAL A 144 -22.85 -2.05 -7.26
CA VAL A 144 -22.92 -1.75 -5.82
C VAL A 144 -24.03 -0.75 -5.51
N ALA A 145 -24.15 0.35 -6.27
CA ALA A 145 -25.20 1.34 -6.07
C ALA A 145 -26.62 0.72 -6.16
N ARG A 146 -26.80 -0.25 -7.06
CA ARG A 146 -28.09 -0.92 -7.28
C ARG A 146 -28.40 -1.96 -6.20
N GLU A 147 -27.43 -2.79 -5.86
CA GLU A 147 -27.62 -3.96 -5.00
C GLU A 147 -27.37 -3.65 -3.52
N ALA A 148 -26.37 -2.82 -3.22
CA ALA A 148 -26.00 -2.42 -1.85
C ALA A 148 -26.63 -1.09 -1.41
N GLN A 149 -27.26 -0.36 -2.34
CA GLN A 149 -27.81 0.98 -2.10
C GLN A 149 -26.76 1.96 -1.54
N VAL A 150 -25.56 1.92 -2.11
CA VAL A 150 -24.46 2.85 -1.80
C VAL A 150 -24.23 3.75 -3.01
N GLY A 151 -24.91 4.90 -2.98
CA GLY A 151 -24.87 5.93 -4.01
C GLY A 151 -25.88 5.76 -5.15
N THR A 152 -25.85 6.71 -6.09
CA THR A 152 -26.82 6.79 -7.20
C THR A 152 -26.44 5.93 -8.42
N THR A 153 -27.39 5.22 -9.02
CA THR A 153 -27.16 4.35 -10.19
C THR A 153 -27.03 5.10 -11.52
N LYS A 154 -27.68 6.26 -11.64
CA LYS A 154 -27.54 7.20 -12.77
C LYS A 154 -27.11 8.54 -12.21
N LEU A 155 -26.08 9.10 -12.83
CA LEU A 155 -25.63 10.47 -12.59
C LEU A 155 -26.33 11.38 -13.61
N SER A 156 -26.42 12.68 -13.31
CA SER A 156 -26.93 13.67 -14.28
C SER A 156 -26.05 13.69 -15.53
N ASP A 157 -26.61 13.98 -16.70
CA ASP A 157 -25.85 14.08 -17.94
C ASP A 157 -24.79 15.21 -17.89
N ASP A 158 -25.03 16.24 -17.08
CA ASP A 158 -24.08 17.34 -16.82
C ASP A 158 -23.05 17.03 -15.72
N PHE A 159 -23.14 15.86 -15.07
CA PHE A 159 -22.26 15.51 -13.97
C PHE A 159 -20.87 15.13 -14.50
N ALA A 160 -19.85 15.86 -14.04
CA ALA A 160 -18.46 15.56 -14.32
C ALA A 160 -17.75 15.14 -13.03
N TRP A 161 -17.07 13.99 -13.07
CA TRP A 161 -16.12 13.63 -12.03
C TRP A 161 -14.99 14.66 -12.00
N LYS A 162 -14.53 15.03 -10.80
CA LYS A 162 -13.33 15.86 -10.65
C LYS A 162 -12.14 15.14 -11.32
N THR A 163 -11.41 15.87 -12.16
CA THR A 163 -10.25 15.35 -12.87
C THR A 163 -9.19 14.94 -11.86
N PHE A 164 -8.77 13.68 -11.94
CA PHE A 164 -7.65 13.17 -11.15
C PHE A 164 -6.35 13.66 -11.81
N TYR A 165 -5.66 14.59 -11.16
CA TYR A 165 -4.29 14.91 -11.51
C TYR A 165 -3.39 13.98 -10.70
N LEU A 166 -2.80 12.99 -11.37
CA LEU A 166 -1.63 12.36 -10.77
C LEU A 166 -0.53 13.40 -10.67
N GLU A 167 0.23 13.36 -9.58
CA GLU A 167 1.51 14.03 -9.50
C GLU A 167 2.49 13.39 -10.49
N THR A 168 2.25 13.55 -11.79
CA THR A 168 3.32 13.46 -12.76
C THR A 168 4.22 14.65 -12.46
N SER A 169 5.22 14.40 -11.62
CA SER A 169 6.45 15.19 -11.51
C SER A 169 7.12 15.42 -12.87
N ASP A 170 6.67 14.70 -13.90
CA ASP A 170 7.23 14.74 -15.23
C ASP A 170 6.60 15.84 -16.10
N LYS A 171 7.12 17.06 -15.91
CA LYS A 171 7.02 18.16 -16.88
C LYS A 171 7.46 17.72 -18.30
N SER A 172 8.16 16.60 -18.46
CA SER A 172 8.80 16.13 -19.71
C SER A 172 7.83 15.87 -20.86
N LEU A 173 6.68 15.20 -20.63
CA LEU A 173 5.71 14.87 -21.69
C LEU A 173 4.89 16.08 -22.13
N VAL A 174 4.41 16.86 -21.17
CA VAL A 174 3.70 18.13 -21.44
C VAL A 174 4.64 19.08 -22.20
N ASP A 175 5.90 19.18 -21.77
CA ASP A 175 6.90 19.99 -22.44
C ASP A 175 7.29 19.42 -23.81
N TYR A 176 7.27 18.10 -24.00
CA TYR A 176 7.46 17.44 -25.30
C TYR A 176 6.34 17.77 -26.29
N PHE A 177 5.07 17.65 -25.90
CA PHE A 177 3.93 18.01 -26.75
C PHE A 177 3.82 19.52 -26.99
N PHE A 178 4.21 20.34 -26.01
CA PHE A 178 4.34 21.79 -26.17
C PHE A 178 5.45 22.15 -27.18
N ARG A 179 6.63 21.53 -27.09
CA ARG A 179 7.72 21.70 -28.06
C ARG A 179 7.36 21.22 -29.47
N LEU A 180 6.50 20.22 -29.58
CA LEU A 180 5.96 19.75 -30.87
C LEU A 180 4.92 20.70 -31.48
N GLY A 181 4.52 21.77 -30.79
CA GLY A 181 3.50 22.73 -31.26
C GLY A 181 2.07 22.19 -31.26
N GLU A 182 1.84 21.02 -30.65
CA GLU A 182 0.51 20.39 -30.55
C GLU A 182 -0.32 20.96 -29.38
N LEU A 183 0.33 21.58 -28.39
CA LEU A 183 -0.33 22.32 -27.31
C LEU A 183 -0.18 23.83 -27.57
N LYS A 184 -1.32 24.54 -27.66
CA LYS A 184 -1.34 26.00 -27.86
C LYS A 184 -0.88 26.78 -26.61
N GLU A 185 -1.07 26.20 -25.43
CA GLU A 185 -0.68 26.76 -24.14
C GLU A 185 -0.11 25.65 -23.24
N LYS A 186 0.85 26.01 -22.38
CA LYS A 186 1.29 25.11 -21.30
C LYS A 186 0.16 25.03 -20.27
N PRO A 187 -0.36 23.84 -19.94
CA PRO A 187 -1.37 23.73 -18.89
C PRO A 187 -0.77 24.28 -17.58
N ASN A 188 -1.45 25.26 -17.00
CA ASN A 188 -1.15 25.78 -15.67
C ASN A 188 -1.49 24.68 -14.66
N ASN A 189 -0.55 23.78 -14.39
CA ASN A 189 -0.71 22.74 -13.38
C ASN A 189 -0.59 23.37 -11.98
N LYS A 190 -1.63 24.09 -11.54
CA LYS A 190 -1.90 24.18 -10.11
C LYS A 190 -2.42 22.81 -9.69
N ILE A 191 -1.52 22.05 -9.07
CA ILE A 191 -1.78 20.77 -8.43
C ILE A 191 -2.97 20.96 -7.48
N ILE A 192 -4.05 20.24 -7.74
CA ILE A 192 -5.13 20.04 -6.78
C ILE A 192 -5.03 18.56 -6.42
N PRO A 193 -4.42 18.22 -5.27
CA PRO A 193 -4.52 16.88 -4.72
C PRO A 193 -5.99 16.47 -4.64
N CYS A 194 -6.24 15.16 -4.64
CA CYS A 194 -7.56 14.56 -4.52
C CYS A 194 -8.46 15.38 -3.57
N ASP A 195 -9.49 16.01 -4.11
CA ASP A 195 -10.29 17.03 -3.43
C ASP A 195 -11.15 16.49 -2.26
N ILE A 196 -10.87 15.28 -1.76
CA ILE A 196 -11.25 14.91 -0.39
C ILE A 196 -10.43 15.75 0.62
N GLU A 197 -9.26 16.27 0.22
CA GLU A 197 -8.32 17.00 1.09
C GLU A 197 -8.59 18.51 1.27
N LYS A 198 -9.56 19.11 0.55
CA LYS A 198 -9.78 20.58 0.62
C LYS A 198 -11.04 21.03 1.33
N ASP A 199 -12.07 20.21 1.43
CA ASP A 199 -13.23 20.52 2.28
C ASP A 199 -12.95 20.28 3.77
N ILE A 200 -11.74 19.79 4.09
CA ILE A 200 -11.22 19.52 5.44
C ILE A 200 -10.07 20.49 5.74
N LYS A 201 -10.35 21.80 5.68
CA LYS A 201 -9.38 22.86 6.02
C LYS A 201 -9.82 23.69 7.24
N SER A 202 -10.27 23.01 8.29
CA SER A 202 -10.14 23.52 9.65
C SER A 202 -9.18 22.60 10.41
N ASN A 203 -8.35 23.15 11.28
CA ASN A 203 -7.48 22.42 12.22
C ASN A 203 -8.30 21.67 13.31
N GLU A 204 -9.51 21.23 12.97
CA GLU A 204 -10.42 20.49 13.82
C GLU A 204 -10.29 19.00 13.48
N ILE A 205 -10.36 18.16 14.51
CA ILE A 205 -10.33 16.70 14.36
C ILE A 205 -11.42 16.32 13.34
N THR A 206 -11.01 15.72 12.22
CA THR A 206 -11.95 15.12 11.27
C THR A 206 -12.75 14.07 12.02
N SER A 207 -14.08 14.24 12.07
CA SER A 207 -14.92 13.22 12.67
C SER A 207 -14.73 11.91 11.90
N PHE A 208 -14.48 10.82 12.61
CA PHE A 208 -14.38 9.49 12.01
C PHE A 208 -15.75 9.00 11.52
N GLU A 209 -16.85 9.61 11.99
CA GLU A 209 -18.24 9.16 11.82
C GLU A 209 -19.05 10.03 10.86
N ILE A 210 -18.46 10.45 9.74
CA ILE A 210 -19.15 11.27 8.74
C ILE A 210 -20.43 10.58 8.26
N LYS A 211 -21.58 11.17 8.61
CA LYS A 211 -22.91 10.73 8.15
C LYS A 211 -23.13 11.22 6.72
N VAL A 212 -22.96 10.30 5.78
CA VAL A 212 -23.23 10.54 4.35
C VAL A 212 -24.63 10.01 4.02
N ASP A 213 -25.47 10.82 3.39
CA ASP A 213 -26.72 10.33 2.81
C ASP A 213 -26.42 9.49 1.57
N LEU A 214 -26.40 8.16 1.78
CA LEU A 214 -26.06 7.18 0.76
C LEU A 214 -27.06 7.15 -0.42
N LYS A 215 -28.26 7.73 -0.28
CA LYS A 215 -29.25 7.78 -1.37
C LYS A 215 -28.94 8.90 -2.36
N THR A 216 -28.44 10.03 -1.88
CA THR A 216 -28.12 11.20 -2.70
C THR A 216 -26.64 11.27 -3.10
N HIS A 217 -25.77 10.56 -2.38
CA HIS A 217 -24.36 10.47 -2.69
C HIS A 217 -24.10 9.78 -4.05
N THR A 218 -23.04 10.15 -4.77
CA THR A 218 -22.74 9.56 -6.10
C THR A 218 -22.02 8.22 -6.03
N GLY A 219 -21.53 7.85 -4.85
CA GLY A 219 -20.59 6.74 -4.65
C GLY A 219 -19.15 7.13 -5.01
N PRO A 220 -18.19 6.18 -4.91
CA PRO A 220 -16.80 6.43 -5.25
C PRO A 220 -16.62 6.71 -6.75
N SER A 221 -15.65 7.55 -7.08
CA SER A 221 -15.30 7.82 -8.48
C SER A 221 -14.75 6.55 -9.16
N PRO A 222 -15.01 6.32 -10.45
CA PRO A 222 -14.44 5.21 -11.20
C PRO A 222 -12.90 5.18 -11.16
N ASN A 223 -12.25 6.34 -11.04
CA ASN A 223 -10.80 6.43 -10.87
C ASN A 223 -10.33 5.75 -9.57
N LEU A 224 -11.00 6.04 -8.45
CA LEU A 224 -10.62 5.48 -7.14
C LEU A 224 -10.91 3.96 -7.08
N ILE A 225 -11.97 3.51 -7.74
CA ILE A 225 -12.26 2.08 -7.91
C ILE A 225 -11.18 1.44 -8.80
N LEU A 226 -10.81 2.06 -9.93
CA LEU A 226 -9.75 1.57 -10.81
C LEU A 226 -8.42 1.45 -10.08
N GLN A 227 -8.09 2.41 -9.20
CA GLN A 227 -6.93 2.34 -8.33
C GLN A 227 -6.95 1.11 -7.41
N ALA A 228 -8.08 0.86 -6.74
CA ALA A 228 -8.26 -0.33 -5.90
C ALA A 228 -8.18 -1.66 -6.68
N LEU A 229 -8.45 -1.63 -7.99
CA LEU A 229 -8.39 -2.80 -8.87
C LEU A 229 -7.03 -2.99 -9.56
N THR A 230 -6.08 -2.08 -9.34
CA THR A 230 -4.78 -2.09 -10.01
C THR A 230 -3.69 -2.55 -9.04
N ALA A 231 -3.15 -3.74 -9.31
CA ALA A 231 -2.12 -4.34 -8.47
C ALA A 231 -0.76 -3.69 -8.70
N LYS A 232 0.10 -3.71 -7.68
CA LYS A 232 1.50 -3.24 -7.80
C LYS A 232 2.26 -3.88 -8.96
N SER A 233 1.99 -5.16 -9.25
CA SER A 233 2.64 -5.89 -10.35
C SER A 233 2.24 -5.38 -11.74
N ALA A 234 1.15 -4.61 -11.85
CA ALA A 234 0.78 -3.96 -13.10
C ALA A 234 1.73 -2.81 -13.45
N ASP A 235 2.58 -2.38 -12.51
CA ASP A 235 3.62 -1.37 -12.75
C ASP A 235 3.04 -0.11 -13.41
N ASP A 236 1.90 0.28 -12.85
CA ASP A 236 1.11 1.44 -13.23
C ASP A 236 1.45 2.65 -12.34
N GLU A 237 0.97 3.82 -12.72
CA GLU A 237 1.26 5.07 -12.01
C GLU A 237 0.65 5.12 -10.60
N PHE A 238 -0.43 4.35 -10.39
CA PHE A 238 -1.09 4.16 -9.11
C PHE A 238 -1.30 2.68 -8.84
N ASN A 239 -1.52 2.36 -7.57
CA ASN A 239 -1.84 1.00 -7.15
C ASN A 239 -2.75 1.00 -5.92
N LEU A 240 -3.20 -0.19 -5.57
CA LEU A 240 -4.10 -0.45 -4.46
C LEU A 240 -3.48 -0.33 -3.06
N GLU A 241 -2.15 -0.27 -2.90
CA GLU A 241 -1.49 -0.49 -1.60
C GLU A 241 -1.92 0.53 -0.52
N ARG A 242 -2.10 1.81 -0.87
CA ARG A 242 -2.58 2.80 0.11
C ARG A 242 -4.02 2.50 0.56
N LEU A 243 -4.89 2.19 -0.40
CA LEU A 243 -6.31 1.88 -0.15
C LEU A 243 -6.47 0.57 0.63
N GLU A 244 -5.61 -0.40 0.35
CA GLU A 244 -5.50 -1.68 1.08
C GLU A 244 -5.22 -1.42 2.56
N VAL A 245 -4.24 -0.58 2.90
CA VAL A 245 -3.87 -0.29 4.30
C VAL A 245 -5.05 0.23 5.12
N ILE A 246 -5.80 1.22 4.59
CA ILE A 246 -6.97 1.77 5.29
C ILE A 246 -8.13 0.76 5.31
N GLY A 247 -8.33 0.03 4.21
CA GLY A 247 -9.39 -0.98 4.09
C GLY A 247 -9.20 -2.18 5.00
N ASP A 248 -7.97 -2.67 5.15
CA ASP A 248 -7.58 -3.76 6.07
C ASP A 248 -7.90 -3.39 7.52
N SER A 249 -7.48 -2.20 7.96
CA SER A 249 -7.76 -1.72 9.32
C SER A 249 -9.27 -1.60 9.59
N PHE A 250 -10.04 -1.07 8.64
CA PHE A 250 -11.50 -0.95 8.78
C PHE A 250 -12.21 -2.31 8.74
N LEU A 251 -11.77 -3.23 7.87
CA LEU A 251 -12.29 -4.60 7.82
C LEU A 251 -12.09 -5.31 9.16
N LYS A 252 -10.88 -5.21 9.75
CA LYS A 252 -10.58 -5.74 11.07
C LYS A 252 -11.49 -5.14 12.15
N TYR A 253 -11.61 -3.81 12.18
CA TYR A 253 -12.49 -3.11 13.10
C TYR A 253 -13.95 -3.58 13.00
N ALA A 254 -14.55 -3.52 11.81
CA ALA A 254 -15.95 -3.86 11.61
C ALA A 254 -16.25 -5.33 11.96
N MET A 255 -15.34 -6.25 11.61
CA MET A 255 -15.47 -7.66 11.96
C MET A 255 -15.23 -7.92 13.45
N SER A 256 -14.27 -7.24 14.08
CA SER A 256 -14.06 -7.31 15.54
C SER A 256 -15.31 -6.88 16.29
N VAL A 257 -15.92 -5.76 15.92
CA VAL A 257 -17.17 -5.27 16.52
C VAL A 257 -18.28 -6.32 16.39
N LYS A 258 -18.49 -6.87 15.19
CA LYS A 258 -19.50 -7.90 14.96
C LYS A 258 -19.29 -9.11 15.87
N ILE A 259 -18.08 -9.65 15.93
CA ILE A 259 -17.76 -10.88 16.65
C ILE A 259 -17.86 -10.62 18.16
N TYR A 260 -17.38 -9.47 18.63
CA TYR A 260 -17.46 -9.06 20.04
C TYR A 260 -18.91 -9.02 20.55
N ILE A 261 -19.82 -8.44 19.75
CA ILE A 261 -21.24 -8.38 20.10
C ILE A 261 -21.91 -9.75 19.91
N LYS A 262 -21.59 -10.51 18.86
CA LYS A 262 -22.27 -11.78 18.61
C LYS A 262 -21.91 -12.87 19.63
N TYR A 263 -20.67 -12.89 20.11
CA TYR A 263 -20.12 -13.99 20.93
C TYR A 263 -19.71 -13.50 22.32
N HIS A 264 -20.68 -13.21 23.17
CA HIS A 264 -20.46 -12.67 24.51
C HIS A 264 -19.68 -13.61 25.46
N LEU A 265 -19.75 -14.92 25.24
CA LEU A 265 -19.10 -15.93 26.08
C LEU A 265 -17.68 -16.30 25.63
N PHE A 266 -17.18 -15.67 24.57
CA PHE A 266 -15.88 -16.02 24.00
C PHE A 266 -14.79 -15.15 24.62
N ASP A 267 -13.69 -15.79 25.00
CA ASP A 267 -12.45 -15.12 25.40
C ASP A 267 -11.72 -14.50 24.19
N GLU A 268 -10.72 -13.65 24.47
CA GLU A 268 -9.88 -13.00 23.47
C GLU A 268 -9.32 -14.00 22.44
N GLY A 269 -8.78 -15.13 22.89
CA GLY A 269 -8.14 -16.11 22.02
C GLY A 269 -9.11 -16.68 20.98
N LYS A 270 -10.32 -17.06 21.40
CA LYS A 270 -11.38 -17.52 20.50
C LYS A 270 -11.86 -16.41 19.56
N LEU A 271 -12.00 -15.18 20.04
CA LEU A 271 -12.40 -14.03 19.23
C LEU A 271 -11.35 -13.72 18.15
N SER A 272 -10.06 -13.71 18.51
CA SER A 272 -8.92 -13.52 17.61
C SER A 272 -8.80 -14.64 16.57
N GLU A 273 -9.05 -15.89 16.94
CA GLU A 273 -9.09 -17.01 16.00
C GLU A 273 -10.24 -16.86 14.99
N LEU A 274 -11.45 -16.53 15.48
CA LEU A 274 -12.61 -16.28 14.63
C LEU A 274 -12.38 -15.11 13.66
N ARG A 275 -11.85 -13.99 14.16
CA ARG A 275 -11.49 -12.81 13.36
C ARG A 275 -10.54 -13.22 12.23
N SER A 276 -9.45 -13.89 12.59
CA SER A 276 -8.43 -14.35 11.63
C SER A 276 -9.01 -15.24 10.55
N ARG A 277 -9.91 -16.19 10.91
CA ARG A 277 -10.59 -17.07 9.95
C ARG A 277 -11.53 -16.32 9.01
N LEU A 278 -12.18 -15.26 9.50
CA LEU A 278 -13.13 -14.46 8.72
C LEU A 278 -12.43 -13.49 7.76
N ILE A 279 -11.27 -12.95 8.14
CA ILE A 279 -10.50 -12.00 7.31
C ILE A 279 -9.35 -12.66 6.54
N GLN A 280 -9.16 -13.98 6.64
CA GLN A 280 -8.10 -14.68 5.92
C GLN A 280 -8.21 -14.47 4.39
N ASN A 281 -7.07 -14.31 3.72
CA ASN A 281 -7.01 -14.05 2.27
C ASN A 281 -7.77 -15.11 1.45
N LEU A 282 -7.74 -16.39 1.86
CA LEU A 282 -8.48 -17.45 1.18
C LEU A 282 -10.01 -17.23 1.25
N HIS A 283 -10.53 -16.73 2.36
CA HIS A 283 -11.96 -16.47 2.52
C HIS A 283 -12.38 -15.25 1.69
N LEU A 284 -11.58 -14.17 1.72
CA LEU A 284 -11.80 -12.98 0.88
C LEU A 284 -11.79 -13.36 -0.61
N TYR A 285 -10.81 -14.16 -1.04
CA TYR A 285 -10.73 -14.70 -2.39
C TYR A 285 -11.98 -15.51 -2.78
N GLN A 286 -12.48 -16.41 -1.92
CA GLN A 286 -13.68 -17.19 -2.20
C GLN A 286 -14.92 -16.31 -2.42
N LYS A 287 -15.06 -15.22 -1.65
CA LYS A 287 -16.14 -14.24 -1.82
C LYS A 287 -15.97 -13.45 -3.12
N ALA A 288 -14.75 -12.99 -3.40
CA ALA A 288 -14.40 -12.29 -4.63
C ALA A 288 -14.66 -13.12 -5.90
N LYS A 289 -14.36 -14.43 -5.84
CA LYS A 289 -14.65 -15.37 -6.94
C LYS A 289 -16.14 -15.47 -7.24
N LYS A 290 -17.01 -15.46 -6.22
CA LYS A 290 -18.48 -15.45 -6.40
C LYS A 290 -18.97 -14.17 -7.07
N LYS A 291 -18.33 -13.03 -6.77
CA LYS A 291 -18.60 -11.73 -7.41
C LYS A 291 -17.84 -11.51 -8.72
N LYS A 292 -17.11 -12.51 -9.22
CA LYS A 292 -16.28 -12.44 -10.44
C LYS A 292 -15.28 -11.26 -10.44
N LEU A 293 -14.79 -10.85 -9.27
CA LEU A 293 -13.95 -9.65 -9.12
C LEU A 293 -12.66 -9.72 -9.98
N GLY A 294 -12.12 -10.92 -10.20
CA GLY A 294 -10.92 -11.11 -11.02
C GLY A 294 -11.03 -10.64 -12.48
N GLN A 295 -12.25 -10.39 -12.99
CA GLN A 295 -12.46 -9.83 -14.34
C GLN A 295 -12.19 -8.31 -14.40
N TYR A 296 -12.23 -7.64 -13.25
CA TYR A 296 -12.02 -6.19 -13.12
C TYR A 296 -10.56 -5.84 -12.79
N LEU A 297 -9.78 -6.81 -12.30
CA LEU A 297 -8.42 -6.59 -11.83
C LEU A 297 -7.43 -6.39 -12.97
N THR A 298 -6.46 -5.52 -12.74
CA THR A 298 -5.29 -5.33 -13.60
C THR A 298 -4.03 -5.71 -12.83
N THR A 299 -3.38 -6.81 -13.23
CA THR A 299 -2.14 -7.29 -12.57
C THR A 299 -0.93 -7.35 -13.49
N THR A 300 -1.15 -7.36 -14.80
CA THR A 300 -0.09 -7.38 -15.80
C THR A 300 0.23 -5.98 -16.32
N PRO A 301 1.51 -5.64 -16.49
CA PRO A 301 1.90 -4.37 -17.05
C PRO A 301 1.36 -4.13 -18.45
N PHE A 302 0.83 -2.94 -18.67
CA PHE A 302 0.38 -2.52 -19.99
C PHE A 302 1.57 -2.19 -20.90
N ILE A 303 1.76 -3.05 -21.88
CA ILE A 303 2.70 -2.90 -22.99
C ILE A 303 1.88 -2.97 -24.28
N SER A 304 1.72 -1.83 -24.97
CA SER A 304 0.90 -1.71 -26.19
C SER A 304 1.26 -2.72 -27.29
N SER A 305 2.54 -3.10 -27.39
CA SER A 305 3.02 -4.08 -28.38
C SER A 305 2.90 -5.55 -27.96
N LYS A 306 2.65 -5.86 -26.69
CA LYS A 306 2.72 -7.23 -26.15
C LYS A 306 1.48 -7.70 -25.39
N THR A 307 0.68 -6.77 -24.87
CA THR A 307 -0.40 -7.07 -23.91
C THR A 307 -1.71 -6.38 -24.26
N TRP A 308 -1.74 -5.61 -25.36
CA TRP A 308 -2.94 -4.94 -25.82
C TRP A 308 -3.41 -5.55 -27.14
N LEU A 309 -4.71 -5.79 -27.23
CA LEU A 309 -5.38 -6.11 -28.47
C LEU A 309 -6.34 -4.96 -28.81
N PRO A 310 -6.37 -4.51 -30.07
CA PRO A 310 -7.39 -3.59 -30.52
C PRO A 310 -8.80 -4.18 -30.29
N PRO A 311 -9.80 -3.35 -29.92
CA PRO A 311 -11.18 -3.80 -29.86
C PRO A 311 -11.59 -4.48 -31.17
N CYS A 312 -12.36 -5.57 -31.07
CA CYS A 312 -12.82 -6.39 -32.20
C CYS A 312 -11.72 -7.11 -33.00
N TYR A 313 -10.48 -7.13 -32.52
CA TYR A 313 -9.41 -7.95 -33.10
C TYR A 313 -9.37 -9.32 -32.42
N ILE A 314 -9.50 -10.39 -33.20
CA ILE A 314 -9.46 -11.78 -32.71
C ILE A 314 -8.13 -12.38 -33.13
N VAL A 315 -7.41 -12.97 -32.17
CA VAL A 315 -6.22 -13.78 -32.47
C VAL A 315 -6.70 -15.17 -32.85
N GLU A 316 -6.48 -15.61 -34.10
CA GLU A 316 -6.84 -16.95 -34.54
C GLU A 316 -5.98 -18.02 -33.83
N ASP A 317 -6.65 -19.03 -33.27
CA ASP A 317 -6.01 -20.14 -32.55
C ASP A 317 -5.28 -21.09 -33.53
N HIS A 318 -4.05 -20.75 -33.91
CA HIS A 318 -3.14 -21.71 -34.52
C HIS A 318 -2.26 -22.36 -33.46
N VAL A 319 -2.84 -23.17 -32.57
CA VAL A 319 -2.05 -24.03 -31.67
C VAL A 319 -2.64 -25.44 -31.64
N ASP A 320 -1.92 -26.38 -32.26
CA ASP A 320 -2.15 -27.82 -32.13
C ASP A 320 -2.10 -28.26 -30.66
N GLU A 321 -3.27 -28.46 -30.04
CA GLU A 321 -3.43 -28.95 -28.66
C GLU A 321 -2.65 -30.25 -28.39
N LYS A 322 -2.37 -31.04 -29.43
CA LYS A 322 -1.67 -32.34 -29.36
C LYS A 322 -0.21 -32.23 -28.91
N ASN A 323 0.46 -31.09 -29.11
CA ASN A 323 1.87 -30.91 -28.71
C ASN A 323 2.03 -30.48 -27.24
N VAL A 324 1.03 -29.81 -26.65
CA VAL A 324 1.05 -29.37 -25.25
C VAL A 324 0.88 -30.55 -24.29
N ILE A 325 0.03 -31.52 -24.64
CA ILE A 325 -0.23 -32.72 -23.81
C ILE A 325 0.95 -33.70 -23.84
N LYS A 326 1.65 -33.85 -24.97
CA LYS A 326 2.85 -34.69 -25.08
C LYS A 326 4.03 -34.16 -24.24
N LYS A 327 4.17 -32.84 -24.09
CA LYS A 327 5.20 -32.23 -23.23
C LYS A 327 4.92 -32.40 -21.73
N LYS A 328 3.65 -32.53 -21.30
CA LYS A 328 3.30 -32.79 -19.89
C LYS A 328 3.68 -34.21 -19.45
N LYS A 329 3.46 -35.23 -20.28
CA LYS A 329 3.80 -36.63 -19.92
C LYS A 329 5.31 -36.92 -19.82
N LYS A 330 6.17 -36.08 -20.41
CA LYS A 330 7.63 -36.20 -20.29
C LYS A 330 8.24 -35.39 -19.14
N LYS A 331 7.47 -34.51 -18.48
CA LYS A 331 7.95 -33.59 -17.42
C LYS A 331 7.85 -34.15 -15.99
N GLU A 332 7.21 -35.29 -15.78
CA GLU A 332 7.15 -35.94 -14.45
C GLU A 332 8.41 -36.76 -14.11
N ALA A 333 9.39 -36.83 -15.02
CA ALA A 333 10.66 -37.51 -14.79
C ALA A 333 11.84 -36.61 -15.18
N GLY A 334 12.29 -35.75 -14.26
CA GLY A 334 13.55 -35.02 -14.38
C GLY A 334 13.44 -33.53 -14.05
N LYS A 335 14.15 -33.12 -12.99
CA LYS A 335 14.47 -31.73 -12.68
C LYS A 335 15.37 -31.16 -13.77
N GLU A 336 14.96 -30.04 -14.38
CA GLU A 336 15.83 -28.89 -14.69
C GLU A 336 14.99 -27.71 -15.19
N ASP A 337 15.44 -26.51 -14.81
CA ASP A 337 14.90 -25.21 -15.16
C ASP A 337 15.02 -24.96 -16.67
N GLU A 338 13.91 -24.70 -17.36
CA GLU A 338 13.89 -23.80 -18.52
C GLU A 338 12.47 -23.37 -18.95
N LYS A 339 12.39 -22.11 -19.38
CA LYS A 339 11.19 -21.33 -19.72
C LYS A 339 10.21 -22.11 -20.60
N THR A 340 9.06 -22.50 -20.05
CA THR A 340 7.89 -22.85 -20.86
C THR A 340 7.34 -21.59 -21.50
N GLU A 341 7.62 -21.39 -22.78
CA GLU A 341 6.89 -20.42 -23.60
C GLU A 341 5.42 -20.84 -23.64
N ASN A 342 4.58 -20.08 -22.95
CA ASN A 342 3.14 -20.18 -23.14
C ASN A 342 2.79 -19.68 -24.55
N PRO A 343 1.75 -20.21 -25.21
CA PRO A 343 1.35 -19.70 -26.51
C PRO A 343 1.00 -18.21 -26.42
N LEU A 344 1.41 -17.42 -27.42
CA LEU A 344 1.23 -15.97 -27.47
C LEU A 344 -0.21 -15.52 -27.17
N HIS A 345 -1.23 -16.24 -27.66
CA HIS A 345 -2.64 -15.91 -27.43
C HIS A 345 -3.04 -15.91 -25.94
N LEU A 346 -2.39 -16.73 -25.09
CA LEU A 346 -2.64 -16.74 -23.66
C LEU A 346 -2.18 -15.44 -22.99
N TYR A 347 -1.09 -14.83 -23.46
CA TYR A 347 -0.60 -13.56 -22.90
C TYR A 347 -1.53 -12.37 -23.22
N PHE A 348 -2.27 -12.43 -24.32
CA PHE A 348 -3.18 -11.35 -24.71
C PHE A 348 -4.57 -11.44 -24.09
N THR A 349 -5.03 -12.64 -23.72
CA THR A 349 -6.44 -12.88 -23.33
C THR A 349 -6.62 -13.44 -21.92
N LYS A 350 -5.54 -13.89 -21.27
CA LYS A 350 -5.61 -14.51 -19.93
C LYS A 350 -4.57 -13.89 -19.01
N GLN A 351 -5.02 -13.50 -17.82
CA GLN A 351 -4.16 -13.12 -16.70
C GLN A 351 -4.22 -14.17 -15.60
N VAL A 352 -3.08 -14.41 -14.95
CA VAL A 352 -2.99 -15.25 -13.75
C VAL A 352 -2.93 -14.32 -12.55
N ILE A 353 -3.90 -14.44 -11.66
CA ILE A 353 -4.03 -13.60 -10.47
C ILE A 353 -3.85 -14.50 -9.25
N SER A 354 -3.00 -14.07 -8.31
CA SER A 354 -2.83 -14.79 -7.05
C SER A 354 -4.01 -14.53 -6.11
N ASP A 355 -4.36 -15.52 -5.30
CA ASP A 355 -5.42 -15.39 -4.28
C ASP A 355 -5.16 -14.20 -3.35
N LYS A 356 -3.87 -13.95 -3.04
CA LYS A 356 -3.44 -12.80 -2.25
C LYS A 356 -3.82 -11.48 -2.93
N CYS A 357 -3.44 -11.27 -4.19
CA CYS A 357 -3.75 -10.04 -4.90
C CYS A 357 -5.25 -9.74 -4.98
N VAL A 358 -6.08 -10.78 -5.13
CA VAL A 358 -7.54 -10.63 -5.09
C VAL A 358 -8.00 -10.15 -3.72
N ALA A 359 -7.50 -10.74 -2.63
CA ALA A 359 -7.83 -10.34 -1.27
C ALA A 359 -7.41 -8.89 -0.98
N ASP A 360 -6.17 -8.52 -1.31
CA ASP A 360 -5.64 -7.16 -1.14
C ASP A 360 -6.52 -6.13 -1.91
N SER A 361 -7.04 -6.51 -3.08
CA SER A 361 -7.96 -5.66 -3.86
C SER A 361 -9.34 -5.51 -3.21
N VAL A 362 -9.82 -6.53 -2.48
CA VAL A 362 -11.08 -6.43 -1.71
C VAL A 362 -10.93 -5.44 -0.58
N GLU A 363 -9.83 -5.52 0.16
CA GLU A 363 -9.49 -4.56 1.22
C GLU A 363 -9.39 -3.15 0.64
N ALA A 364 -8.69 -2.98 -0.49
CA ALA A 364 -8.61 -1.70 -1.17
C ALA A 364 -9.99 -1.14 -1.58
N LEU A 365 -10.91 -1.98 -2.08
CA LEU A 365 -12.27 -1.54 -2.40
C LEU A 365 -13.05 -1.13 -1.14
N ILE A 366 -12.90 -1.84 -0.02
CA ILE A 366 -13.47 -1.43 1.27
C ILE A 366 -12.96 -0.03 1.64
N GLY A 367 -11.65 0.20 1.51
CA GLY A 367 -11.03 1.51 1.71
C GLY A 367 -11.60 2.60 0.80
N THR A 368 -11.80 2.31 -0.49
CA THR A 368 -12.42 3.21 -1.47
C THR A 368 -13.83 3.64 -1.05
N TYR A 369 -14.67 2.68 -0.64
CA TYR A 369 -16.04 2.98 -0.20
C TYR A 369 -16.06 3.70 1.15
N LEU A 370 -15.12 3.41 2.04
CA LEU A 370 -14.97 4.12 3.30
C LEU A 370 -14.64 5.60 3.08
N LEU A 371 -13.65 5.88 2.24
CA LEU A 371 -13.21 7.24 1.94
C LEU A 371 -14.28 8.06 1.21
N SER A 372 -15.01 7.43 0.30
CA SER A 372 -15.99 8.14 -0.53
C SER A 372 -17.37 8.24 0.13
N SER A 373 -17.83 7.17 0.78
CA SER A 373 -19.22 7.03 1.24
C SER A 373 -19.35 6.90 2.77
N GLY A 374 -18.27 7.13 3.51
CA GLY A 374 -18.23 7.00 4.97
C GLY A 374 -18.33 5.55 5.45
N GLN A 375 -18.38 5.38 6.78
CA GLN A 375 -18.41 4.07 7.43
C GLN A 375 -19.61 3.22 6.96
N MET A 376 -20.80 3.82 6.92
CA MET A 376 -22.01 3.11 6.50
C MET A 376 -21.94 2.62 5.05
N GLY A 377 -21.35 3.41 4.15
CA GLY A 377 -21.12 3.00 2.77
C GLY A 377 -20.20 1.79 2.67
N ALA A 378 -19.10 1.78 3.42
CA ALA A 378 -18.19 0.65 3.49
C ALA A 378 -18.84 -0.62 4.06
N LEU A 379 -19.65 -0.51 5.12
CA LEU A 379 -20.32 -1.66 5.73
C LEU A 379 -21.38 -2.28 4.81
N LYS A 380 -22.16 -1.45 4.12
CA LYS A 380 -23.09 -1.92 3.10
C LYS A 380 -22.35 -2.59 1.93
N PHE A 381 -21.22 -2.03 1.51
CA PHE A 381 -20.36 -2.67 0.52
C PHE A 381 -19.84 -4.04 1.01
N MET A 382 -19.35 -4.13 2.25
CA MET A 382 -18.90 -5.39 2.86
C MET A 382 -20.02 -6.42 2.90
N ALA A 383 -21.23 -6.03 3.33
CA ALA A 383 -22.40 -6.90 3.35
C ALA A 383 -22.76 -7.40 1.94
N TRP A 384 -22.81 -6.49 0.96
CA TRP A 384 -23.04 -6.83 -0.45
C TRP A 384 -21.98 -7.80 -1.00
N PHE A 385 -20.73 -7.65 -0.57
CA PHE A 385 -19.63 -8.54 -0.96
C PHE A 385 -19.72 -9.93 -0.31
N GLY A 386 -20.56 -10.08 0.73
CA GLY A 386 -20.75 -11.32 1.48
C GLY A 386 -19.89 -11.42 2.74
N LEU A 387 -19.34 -10.30 3.21
CA LEU A 387 -18.68 -10.09 4.49
C LEU A 387 -19.62 -9.31 5.41
N ASN A 388 -20.77 -9.90 5.74
CA ASN A 388 -21.82 -9.19 6.48
C ASN A 388 -21.31 -8.74 7.87
N PRO A 389 -21.18 -7.43 8.17
CA PRO A 389 -20.80 -6.92 9.49
C PRO A 389 -22.01 -6.79 10.44
N PHE A 390 -23.23 -7.00 9.96
CA PHE A 390 -24.48 -6.92 10.72
C PHE A 390 -24.79 -8.24 11.44
N LEU A 391 -25.56 -8.16 12.54
CA LEU A 391 -25.94 -9.31 13.38
C LEU A 391 -27.12 -10.09 12.79
N ASP A 392 -28.11 -9.38 12.26
CA ASP A 392 -29.33 -9.93 11.68
C ASP A 392 -29.45 -9.60 10.18
N ASP A 393 -30.22 -10.41 9.44
CA ASP A 393 -30.46 -10.24 8.00
C ASP A 393 -31.55 -9.19 7.70
N GLU A 394 -32.36 -8.79 8.69
CA GLU A 394 -33.37 -7.72 8.58
C GLU A 394 -32.83 -6.42 9.20
N VAL A 395 -32.27 -5.54 8.38
CA VAL A 395 -31.41 -4.45 8.86
C VAL A 395 -32.16 -3.13 8.99
N ASN A 396 -32.22 -2.59 10.21
CA ASN A 396 -32.31 -1.14 10.42
C ASN A 396 -30.88 -0.57 10.39
N TYR A 397 -30.48 -0.05 9.22
CA TYR A 397 -29.12 0.44 8.98
C TYR A 397 -28.75 1.68 9.82
N ASP A 398 -29.73 2.33 10.45
CA ASP A 398 -29.53 3.63 11.08
C ASP A 398 -28.80 3.55 12.44
N HIS A 399 -28.66 2.34 13.01
CA HIS A 399 -28.14 2.15 14.38
C HIS A 399 -27.04 1.06 14.48
N TRP A 400 -26.25 0.87 13.43
CA TRP A 400 -25.05 0.03 13.54
C TRP A 400 -23.90 0.82 14.18
N PRO A 401 -23.13 0.21 15.10
CA PRO A 401 -23.36 -1.10 15.73
C PRO A 401 -24.33 -1.02 16.93
N PRO A 402 -25.10 -2.08 17.23
CA PRO A 402 -25.93 -2.11 18.44
C PRO A 402 -25.07 -2.18 19.70
N LEU A 403 -25.49 -1.49 20.74
CA LEU A 403 -24.80 -1.52 22.03
C LEU A 403 -24.84 -2.93 22.63
N PRO A 404 -23.70 -3.49 23.07
CA PRO A 404 -23.69 -4.77 23.77
C PRO A 404 -24.35 -4.66 25.16
N PRO A 405 -24.71 -5.80 25.77
CA PRO A 405 -25.22 -5.84 27.14
C PRO A 405 -24.28 -5.16 28.13
N ASN A 406 -24.86 -4.71 29.26
CA ASN A 406 -24.09 -4.14 30.37
C ASN A 406 -23.01 -5.15 30.84
N PRO A 407 -21.77 -4.70 31.14
CA PRO A 407 -20.67 -5.57 31.57
C PRO A 407 -20.90 -6.23 32.94
N ILE A 408 -21.91 -5.81 33.70
CA ILE A 408 -22.27 -6.44 34.98
C ILE A 408 -22.84 -7.84 34.72
N VAL A 409 -22.21 -8.85 35.30
CA VAL A 409 -22.62 -10.26 35.28
C VAL A 409 -23.46 -10.57 36.53
N GLY A 410 -24.68 -11.10 36.36
CA GLY A 410 -25.53 -11.53 37.49
C GLY A 410 -26.65 -10.55 37.90
N ASP A 411 -27.22 -10.73 39.09
CA ASP A 411 -28.42 -10.02 39.58
C ASP A 411 -28.09 -8.63 40.17
N HIS A 412 -28.59 -7.58 39.52
CA HIS A 412 -28.23 -6.18 39.74
C HIS A 412 -28.39 -5.64 41.18
N HIS A 413 -29.24 -6.23 42.00
CA HIS A 413 -29.63 -5.64 43.30
C HIS A 413 -28.51 -5.60 44.35
N HIS A 414 -27.46 -6.43 44.26
CA HIS A 414 -26.33 -6.47 45.20
C HIS A 414 -25.00 -5.98 44.63
N HIS A 415 -24.97 -5.62 43.33
CA HIS A 415 -23.73 -5.27 42.63
C HIS A 415 -23.36 -3.79 42.72
N GLU A 416 -24.28 -2.89 43.02
CA GLU A 416 -24.04 -1.44 43.05
C GLU A 416 -23.04 -1.05 44.16
N PHE A 417 -23.26 -1.51 45.40
CA PHE A 417 -22.33 -1.25 46.51
C PHE A 417 -20.95 -1.85 46.26
N ARG A 418 -20.87 -3.08 45.73
CA ARG A 418 -19.57 -3.70 45.44
C ARG A 418 -18.85 -2.98 44.28
N LEU A 419 -19.59 -2.50 43.28
CA LEU A 419 -19.04 -1.71 42.19
C LEU A 419 -18.44 -0.40 42.71
N GLU A 420 -19.10 0.27 43.64
CA GLU A 420 -18.59 1.48 44.29
C GLU A 420 -17.28 1.21 45.04
N VAL A 421 -17.23 0.13 45.84
CA VAL A 421 -16.01 -0.27 46.57
C VAL A 421 -14.86 -0.61 45.62
N LEU A 422 -15.12 -1.42 44.59
CA LEU A 422 -14.08 -1.83 43.64
C LEU A 422 -13.65 -0.70 42.72
N SER A 423 -14.52 0.26 42.44
CA SER A 423 -14.23 1.45 41.62
C SER A 423 -13.62 2.60 42.42
N SER A 424 -13.39 2.42 43.73
CA SER A 424 -12.78 3.44 44.57
C SER A 424 -11.43 3.87 44.02
N GLY A 425 -11.26 5.19 43.85
CA GLY A 425 -10.06 5.79 43.30
C GLY A 425 -10.06 5.99 41.78
N PHE A 426 -10.99 5.38 41.02
CA PHE A 426 -11.10 5.60 39.57
C PHE A 426 -11.43 7.05 39.20
N ASP A 427 -12.04 7.84 40.09
CA ASP A 427 -12.26 9.28 39.85
C ASP A 427 -10.94 10.04 39.61
N ARG A 428 -9.82 9.54 40.17
CA ARG A 428 -8.48 10.09 39.89
C ARG A 428 -8.04 9.76 38.46
N PHE A 429 -8.31 8.54 38.00
CA PHE A 429 -8.01 8.13 36.63
C PHE A 429 -8.86 8.90 35.61
N GLU A 430 -10.16 9.02 35.85
CA GLU A 430 -11.09 9.81 35.03
C GLU A 430 -10.60 11.26 34.84
N LYS A 431 -10.05 11.87 35.90
CA LYS A 431 -9.40 13.20 35.83
C LYS A 431 -8.11 13.20 35.01
N ILE A 432 -7.30 12.14 35.09
CA ILE A 432 -6.05 12.02 34.32
C ILE A 432 -6.34 11.96 32.81
N ILE A 433 -7.33 11.15 32.40
CA ILE A 433 -7.69 10.99 30.98
C ILE A 433 -8.68 12.05 30.48
N GLY A 434 -9.30 12.82 31.39
CA GLY A 434 -10.27 13.85 31.06
C GLY A 434 -11.61 13.30 30.55
N TYR A 435 -12.02 12.13 31.02
CA TYR A 435 -13.27 11.45 30.64
C TYR A 435 -13.98 10.89 31.87
N THR A 436 -15.29 11.11 31.95
CA THR A 436 -16.14 10.59 33.03
C THR A 436 -17.03 9.49 32.48
N PHE A 437 -16.87 8.28 32.99
CA PHE A 437 -17.65 7.12 32.58
C PHE A 437 -19.09 7.24 33.06
N ARG A 438 -20.04 6.92 32.16
CA ARG A 438 -21.45 6.78 32.52
C ARG A 438 -21.67 5.49 33.31
N ASN A 439 -21.00 4.42 32.92
CA ASN A 439 -21.01 3.14 33.59
C ASN A 439 -19.59 2.73 34.02
N LYS A 440 -19.27 2.92 35.30
CA LYS A 440 -17.96 2.56 35.89
C LYS A 440 -17.64 1.06 35.81
N ALA A 441 -18.61 0.19 35.54
CA ALA A 441 -18.35 -1.24 35.35
C ALA A 441 -17.48 -1.52 34.11
N TYR A 442 -17.57 -0.71 33.04
CA TYR A 442 -16.65 -0.83 31.90
C TYR A 442 -15.20 -0.52 32.30
N LEU A 443 -15.01 0.52 33.12
CA LEU A 443 -13.68 0.88 33.62
C LEU A 443 -13.12 -0.17 34.59
N LEU A 444 -13.98 -0.73 35.46
CA LEU A 444 -13.61 -1.84 36.33
C LEU A 444 -13.16 -3.06 35.52
N GLN A 445 -13.92 -3.43 34.49
CA GLN A 445 -13.55 -4.53 33.59
C GLN A 445 -12.20 -4.29 32.92
N ALA A 446 -11.97 -3.09 32.36
CA ALA A 446 -10.72 -2.73 31.69
C ALA A 446 -9.49 -2.80 32.61
N PHE A 447 -9.66 -2.49 33.90
CA PHE A 447 -8.57 -2.58 34.87
C PHE A 447 -8.48 -3.93 35.60
N THR A 448 -9.29 -4.94 35.25
CA THR A 448 -9.26 -6.23 35.93
C THR A 448 -8.44 -7.26 35.15
N HIS A 449 -7.25 -7.60 35.65
CA HIS A 449 -6.45 -8.69 35.11
C HIS A 449 -7.08 -10.06 35.46
N PRO A 450 -6.97 -11.10 34.59
CA PRO A 450 -7.56 -12.43 34.85
C PRO A 450 -7.15 -13.10 36.18
N SER A 451 -6.04 -12.67 36.78
CA SER A 451 -5.61 -13.18 38.09
C SER A 451 -6.36 -12.59 39.28
N TYR A 452 -7.10 -11.49 39.10
CA TYR A 452 -7.76 -10.78 40.19
C TYR A 452 -9.13 -11.39 40.50
N SER A 453 -9.18 -12.27 41.49
CA SER A 453 -10.38 -13.03 41.86
C SER A 453 -11.43 -12.26 42.69
N ASP A 454 -11.11 -11.07 43.18
CA ASP A 454 -12.07 -10.27 43.98
C ASP A 454 -13.17 -9.63 43.11
N ASN A 455 -12.91 -9.49 41.81
CA ASN A 455 -13.92 -8.99 40.87
C ASN A 455 -14.90 -10.10 40.49
N ASN A 456 -16.04 -10.11 41.18
CA ASN A 456 -17.17 -11.01 40.90
C ASN A 456 -18.36 -10.26 40.26
N ILE A 457 -18.10 -9.10 39.65
CA ILE A 457 -19.15 -8.24 39.08
C ILE A 457 -19.00 -8.14 37.56
N THR A 458 -17.78 -8.06 37.06
CA THR A 458 -17.49 -7.98 35.63
C THR A 458 -16.47 -9.04 35.23
N ASP A 459 -16.36 -9.31 33.93
CA ASP A 459 -15.29 -10.12 33.38
C ASP A 459 -13.92 -9.42 33.49
N CYS A 460 -12.85 -10.08 33.02
CA CYS A 460 -11.53 -9.48 32.85
C CYS A 460 -11.44 -8.58 31.59
N TYR A 461 -10.32 -7.87 31.47
CA TYR A 461 -10.09 -6.90 30.39
C TYR A 461 -9.94 -7.53 28.99
N GLN A 462 -9.67 -8.82 28.87
CA GLN A 462 -9.22 -9.47 27.63
C GLN A 462 -10.17 -9.27 26.44
N ARG A 463 -11.49 -9.29 26.69
CA ARG A 463 -12.47 -9.01 25.63
C ARG A 463 -12.43 -7.55 25.17
N LEU A 464 -12.22 -6.62 26.10
CA LEU A 464 -12.09 -5.19 25.79
C LEU A 464 -10.77 -4.88 25.09
N GLU A 465 -9.68 -5.57 25.45
CA GLU A 465 -8.39 -5.54 24.74
C GLU A 465 -8.60 -5.91 23.27
N PHE A 466 -9.25 -7.04 22.97
CA PHE A 466 -9.58 -7.45 21.59
C PHE A 466 -10.32 -6.37 20.79
N LEU A 467 -11.26 -5.68 21.42
CA LEU A 467 -12.04 -4.61 20.78
C LEU A 467 -11.20 -3.34 20.61
N GLY A 468 -10.46 -2.96 21.66
CA GLY A 468 -9.59 -1.79 21.72
C GLY A 468 -8.45 -1.84 20.72
N ASP A 469 -7.81 -3.01 20.55
CA ASP A 469 -6.79 -3.28 19.52
C ASP A 469 -7.30 -2.86 18.12
N ALA A 470 -8.48 -3.35 17.75
CA ALA A 470 -9.05 -3.07 16.43
C ALA A 470 -9.50 -1.60 16.28
N VAL A 471 -9.98 -0.96 17.36
CA VAL A 471 -10.35 0.45 17.37
C VAL A 471 -9.12 1.34 17.21
N LEU A 472 -8.06 1.10 17.99
CA LEU A 472 -6.83 1.90 17.93
C LEU A 472 -6.07 1.70 16.62
N ASP A 473 -5.99 0.46 16.10
CA ASP A 473 -5.39 0.18 14.79
C ASP A 473 -6.09 0.99 13.69
N TYR A 474 -7.42 1.00 13.68
CA TYR A 474 -8.19 1.77 12.70
C TYR A 474 -8.01 3.29 12.85
N LEU A 475 -8.14 3.83 14.06
CA LEU A 475 -8.01 5.27 14.31
C LEU A 475 -6.62 5.81 13.93
N VAL A 476 -5.56 5.11 14.35
CA VAL A 476 -4.17 5.48 14.01
C VAL A 476 -3.94 5.37 12.51
N THR A 477 -4.38 4.27 11.88
CA THR A 477 -4.23 4.07 10.43
C THR A 477 -4.96 5.15 9.64
N ARG A 478 -6.17 5.53 10.06
CA ARG A 478 -6.95 6.59 9.43
C ARG A 478 -6.28 7.95 9.54
N GLN A 479 -5.76 8.30 10.72
CA GLN A 479 -5.02 9.55 10.90
C GLN A 479 -3.74 9.60 10.03
N LEU A 480 -2.99 8.49 9.95
CA LEU A 480 -1.79 8.41 9.11
C LEU A 480 -2.12 8.50 7.62
N TYR A 481 -3.26 7.93 7.21
CA TYR A 481 -3.72 7.96 5.83
C TYR A 481 -4.12 9.37 5.38
N GLU A 482 -4.77 10.13 6.26
CA GLU A 482 -5.20 11.52 6.05
C GLU A 482 -4.07 12.56 6.28
N ASP A 483 -2.87 12.12 6.65
CA ASP A 483 -1.73 13.01 6.85
C ASP A 483 -1.34 13.68 5.52
N PRO A 484 -1.21 15.03 5.49
CA PRO A 484 -0.90 15.79 4.27
C PRO A 484 0.49 15.49 3.69
N SER A 485 1.35 14.77 4.41
CA SER A 485 2.67 14.36 3.93
C SER A 485 2.61 13.30 2.82
N ASP A 486 1.42 12.76 2.53
CA ASP A 486 1.13 11.76 1.50
C ASP A 486 2.17 10.62 1.44
N HIS A 487 2.32 9.96 2.58
CA HIS A 487 3.31 8.91 2.75
C HIS A 487 3.11 7.77 1.75
N SER A 488 4.21 7.26 1.21
CA SER A 488 4.18 6.07 0.35
C SER A 488 3.59 4.86 1.12
N PRO A 489 2.92 3.90 0.44
CA PRO A 489 2.26 2.79 1.11
C PRO A 489 3.18 1.96 2.02
N GLY A 490 4.45 1.79 1.62
CA GLY A 490 5.46 1.14 2.46
C GLY A 490 5.74 1.92 3.74
N LYS A 491 5.89 3.25 3.65
CA LYS A 491 6.07 4.12 4.82
C LYS A 491 4.84 4.10 5.73
N LEU A 492 3.62 4.14 5.17
CA LEU A 492 2.38 4.04 5.97
C LEU A 492 2.32 2.74 6.77
N THR A 493 2.71 1.61 6.17
CA THR A 493 2.74 0.31 6.85
C THR A 493 3.79 0.28 7.96
N ASP A 494 4.97 0.85 7.71
CA ASP A 494 6.06 0.94 8.68
C ASP A 494 5.67 1.86 9.87
N LEU A 495 5.07 3.02 9.59
CA LEU A 495 4.54 3.96 10.58
C LEU A 495 3.44 3.33 11.44
N ARG A 496 2.46 2.69 10.81
CA ARG A 496 1.38 1.96 11.51
C ARG A 496 1.96 0.92 12.46
N SER A 497 2.91 0.12 12.00
CA SER A 497 3.54 -0.93 12.82
C SER A 497 4.37 -0.39 13.99
N ALA A 498 4.86 0.86 13.90
CA ALA A 498 5.62 1.53 14.95
C ALA A 498 4.69 2.17 16.00
N LEU A 499 3.55 2.73 15.57
CA LEU A 499 2.58 3.39 16.44
C LEU A 499 1.57 2.44 17.08
N VAL A 500 1.27 1.32 16.44
CA VAL A 500 0.34 0.29 16.94
C VAL A 500 1.15 -0.93 17.33
N ASN A 501 1.70 -0.88 18.55
CA ASN A 501 2.50 -1.95 19.14
C ASN A 501 2.35 -1.93 20.66
N ASN A 502 2.18 -3.12 21.25
CA ASN A 502 2.01 -3.32 22.68
C ASN A 502 3.11 -2.66 23.52
N ILE A 503 4.37 -2.65 23.07
CA ILE A 503 5.48 -1.98 23.78
C ILE A 503 5.24 -0.47 23.88
N TYR A 504 4.80 0.14 22.77
CA TYR A 504 4.52 1.56 22.75
C TYR A 504 3.33 1.89 23.66
N PHE A 505 2.26 1.10 23.60
CA PHE A 505 1.11 1.24 24.49
C PHE A 505 1.47 1.04 25.97
N ALA A 506 2.36 0.10 26.31
CA ALA A 506 2.86 -0.06 27.68
C ALA A 506 3.60 1.20 28.16
N SER A 507 4.41 1.83 27.31
CA SER A 507 5.09 3.09 27.65
C SER A 507 4.11 4.24 27.91
N LEU A 508 3.03 4.34 27.14
CA LEU A 508 1.96 5.30 27.36
C LEU A 508 1.17 4.95 28.63
N ALA A 509 0.89 3.68 28.88
CA ALA A 509 0.19 3.21 30.07
C ALA A 509 0.90 3.68 31.35
N VAL A 510 2.24 3.56 31.41
CA VAL A 510 3.02 4.06 32.55
C VAL A 510 3.04 5.59 32.59
N THR A 511 3.25 6.25 31.45
CA THR A 511 3.30 7.73 31.35
C THR A 511 2.01 8.37 31.87
N TYR A 512 0.86 7.77 31.53
CA TYR A 512 -0.47 8.23 31.92
C TYR A 512 -1.04 7.47 33.13
N LYS A 513 -0.18 6.76 33.89
CA LYS A 513 -0.49 6.14 35.19
C LYS A 513 -1.61 5.08 35.18
N TYR A 514 -1.83 4.39 34.07
CA TYR A 514 -2.78 3.26 33.97
C TYR A 514 -2.38 2.13 34.93
N ASN A 515 -1.07 1.92 35.10
CA ASN A 515 -0.49 0.91 35.99
C ASN A 515 -0.95 1.07 37.46
N ASP A 516 -1.23 2.30 37.92
CA ASP A 516 -1.62 2.58 39.30
C ASP A 516 -3.05 2.08 39.63
N PHE A 517 -3.85 1.79 38.60
CA PHE A 517 -5.25 1.39 38.73
C PHE A 517 -5.50 -0.07 38.34
N LEU A 518 -4.51 -0.75 37.76
CA LEU A 518 -4.59 -2.16 37.40
C LEU A 518 -4.79 -3.04 38.63
N LYS A 519 -5.86 -3.83 38.62
CA LYS A 519 -6.18 -4.82 39.66
C LYS A 519 -5.59 -6.17 39.27
N ASN A 520 -4.64 -6.67 40.05
CA ASN A 520 -4.02 -7.98 39.88
C ASN A 520 -3.77 -8.63 41.25
N ALA A 521 -3.67 -9.96 41.29
CA ALA A 521 -3.43 -10.72 42.53
C ALA A 521 -1.96 -11.19 42.68
N ILE A 522 -1.08 -10.83 41.74
CA ILE A 522 0.24 -11.43 41.61
C ILE A 522 1.30 -10.48 42.18
N SER A 523 1.96 -10.89 43.27
CA SER A 523 3.08 -10.15 43.89
C SER A 523 4.32 -10.02 42.99
N HIS A 524 4.48 -10.90 41.99
CA HIS A 524 5.56 -10.86 41.00
C HIS A 524 5.41 -9.76 39.94
N PHE A 525 4.23 -9.16 39.75
CA PHE A 525 4.12 -7.98 38.89
C PHE A 525 5.00 -6.85 39.45
N VAL A 526 4.99 -6.64 40.77
CA VAL A 526 5.74 -5.59 41.46
C VAL A 526 7.27 -5.71 41.29
N SER A 527 7.82 -6.91 41.13
CA SER A 527 9.27 -7.12 40.98
C SER A 527 9.78 -6.98 39.55
N SER A 528 9.00 -7.36 38.52
CA SER A 528 9.36 -7.12 37.11
C SER A 528 8.95 -5.73 36.61
N ASP A 529 7.80 -5.21 37.08
CA ASP A 529 7.38 -3.83 36.86
C ASP A 529 8.32 -2.85 37.55
N GLY A 530 8.89 -3.21 38.71
CA GLY A 530 9.80 -2.37 39.47
C GLY A 530 10.94 -1.84 38.61
N ASP A 531 11.62 -2.70 37.86
CA ASP A 531 12.76 -2.28 37.03
C ASP A 531 12.33 -1.46 35.81
N TYR A 532 11.29 -1.89 35.06
CA TYR A 532 10.77 -1.14 33.90
C TYR A 532 10.18 0.23 34.30
N ILE A 533 9.37 0.25 35.35
CA ILE A 533 8.75 1.46 35.88
C ILE A 533 9.82 2.37 36.50
N ASN A 534 10.84 1.84 37.18
CA ASN A 534 11.94 2.65 37.69
C ASN A 534 12.80 3.21 36.56
N ILE A 535 13.05 2.45 35.47
CA ILE A 535 13.71 2.96 34.27
C ILE A 535 12.91 4.13 33.69
N LEU A 536 11.59 3.99 33.55
CA LEU A 536 10.74 5.08 33.03
C LEU A 536 10.63 6.27 34.00
N LYS A 537 10.53 6.03 35.32
CA LYS A 537 10.35 7.08 36.35
C LYS A 537 11.63 7.85 36.68
N ASN A 538 12.78 7.19 36.74
CA ASN A 538 14.07 7.84 36.99
C ASN A 538 14.59 8.64 35.79
N SER A 539 13.85 8.55 34.69
CA SER A 539 14.22 9.15 33.43
C SER A 539 13.48 10.47 33.18
N GLU A 540 13.53 11.38 34.16
CA GLU A 540 13.07 12.77 33.95
C GLU A 540 13.78 13.43 32.74
N ASP A 541 14.97 12.92 32.38
CA ASP A 541 15.74 13.28 31.18
C ASP A 541 15.64 12.30 29.99
N PHE A 542 15.06 11.08 30.12
CA PHE A 542 14.79 10.26 28.92
C PHE A 542 13.55 10.83 28.25
N LYS A 543 13.78 11.70 27.28
CA LYS A 543 12.76 12.08 26.32
C LYS A 543 12.12 10.80 25.77
N PHE A 544 10.81 10.84 25.60
CA PHE A 544 9.99 10.02 24.71
C PHE A 544 10.77 9.37 23.53
N PHE A 545 11.71 10.11 22.94
CA PHE A 545 12.65 9.74 21.89
C PHE A 545 13.68 8.64 22.20
N GLU A 546 14.19 8.48 23.42
CA GLU A 546 15.20 7.45 23.73
C GLU A 546 14.58 6.07 23.97
N ILE A 547 13.39 5.99 24.57
CA ILE A 547 12.58 4.75 24.63
C ILE A 547 12.17 4.33 23.20
N HIS A 548 11.85 5.33 22.37
CA HIS A 548 11.56 5.16 20.96
C HIS A 548 12.78 4.68 20.17
N LYS A 549 13.98 5.23 20.42
CA LYS A 549 15.25 4.74 19.85
C LYS A 549 15.59 3.33 20.35
N TYR A 550 15.41 3.08 21.64
CA TYR A 550 15.65 1.80 22.29
C TYR A 550 14.75 0.67 21.77
N TYR A 551 13.48 0.96 21.40
CA TYR A 551 12.55 -0.08 20.92
C TYR A 551 12.21 -0.04 19.42
N LEU A 552 12.42 1.07 18.70
CA LEU A 552 12.27 1.14 17.24
C LEU A 552 13.60 1.01 16.50
N GLU A 553 14.71 1.52 17.04
CA GLU A 553 16.05 1.21 16.52
C GLU A 553 16.66 -0.04 17.17
N GLU A 554 16.15 -0.51 18.32
CA GLU A 554 16.69 -1.65 19.10
C GLU A 554 18.22 -1.70 19.06
N MET A 555 18.86 -0.55 19.30
CA MET A 555 20.29 -0.50 19.56
C MET A 555 20.51 -1.07 20.97
N GLU A 556 21.28 -2.15 21.05
CA GLU A 556 21.79 -2.68 22.32
C GLU A 556 22.50 -1.54 23.08
N CYS A 557 21.90 -1.09 24.19
CA CYS A 557 22.69 -0.64 25.32
C CYS A 557 23.09 -1.92 26.06
N PHE A 558 24.34 -2.34 25.92
CA PHE A 558 24.91 -3.58 26.48
C PHE A 558 24.85 -3.68 28.02
N GLU A 559 24.30 -2.68 28.73
CA GLU A 559 24.33 -2.58 30.19
C GLU A 559 22.96 -2.60 30.88
N LEU A 560 21.85 -2.61 30.13
CA LEU A 560 20.51 -2.84 30.71
C LEU A 560 20.06 -4.24 30.30
N GLY A 561 20.22 -5.21 31.20
CA GLY A 561 19.80 -6.60 31.00
C GLY A 561 18.34 -6.71 30.54
N GLU A 562 17.98 -7.84 29.93
CA GLU A 562 16.65 -8.19 29.41
C GLU A 562 15.49 -7.79 30.33
N VAL A 563 15.03 -6.53 30.30
CA VAL A 563 13.82 -6.10 30.98
C VAL A 563 12.65 -6.42 30.05
N ASP A 564 11.96 -7.52 30.34
CA ASP A 564 10.73 -7.88 29.65
C ASP A 564 9.62 -6.89 29.99
N VAL A 565 9.09 -6.20 28.96
CA VAL A 565 7.94 -5.30 29.11
C VAL A 565 6.70 -6.14 29.43
N PRO A 566 6.00 -5.89 30.55
CA PRO A 566 4.80 -6.64 30.91
C PRO A 566 3.67 -6.37 29.92
N LYS A 567 3.26 -7.39 29.17
CA LYS A 567 2.22 -7.28 28.12
C LYS A 567 0.93 -6.66 28.64
N ALA A 568 0.54 -7.01 29.87
CA ALA A 568 -0.66 -6.51 30.52
C ALA A 568 -0.75 -4.97 30.56
N LEU A 569 0.37 -4.23 30.54
CA LEU A 569 0.33 -2.77 30.50
C LEU A 569 -0.19 -2.25 29.14
N GLY A 570 0.27 -2.86 28.04
CA GLY A 570 -0.25 -2.56 26.71
C GLY A 570 -1.70 -3.02 26.55
N ASP A 571 -2.00 -4.23 27.04
CA ASP A 571 -3.35 -4.81 26.95
C ASP A 571 -4.37 -3.96 27.72
N VAL A 572 -3.99 -3.42 28.89
CA VAL A 572 -4.86 -2.54 29.68
C VAL A 572 -5.08 -1.21 28.97
N PHE A 573 -4.06 -0.63 28.32
CA PHE A 573 -4.21 0.59 27.53
C PHE A 573 -5.22 0.40 26.38
N GLU A 574 -5.18 -0.75 25.70
CA GLU A 574 -6.14 -1.12 24.65
C GLU A 574 -7.54 -1.36 25.25
N SER A 575 -7.62 -2.08 26.38
CA SER A 575 -8.89 -2.40 27.02
C SER A 575 -9.66 -1.16 27.49
N VAL A 576 -8.96 -0.12 27.97
CA VAL A 576 -9.58 1.16 28.34
C VAL A 576 -10.11 1.89 27.11
N ALA A 577 -9.43 1.79 25.96
CA ALA A 577 -9.94 2.33 24.70
C ALA A 577 -11.25 1.62 24.31
N GLY A 578 -11.29 0.29 24.45
CA GLY A 578 -12.49 -0.52 24.28
C GLY A 578 -13.62 -0.13 25.25
N ALA A 579 -13.30 0.15 26.52
CA ALA A 579 -14.26 0.60 27.52
C ALA A 579 -14.86 1.97 27.19
N ILE A 580 -14.03 2.95 26.83
CA ILE A 580 -14.48 4.29 26.41
C ILE A 580 -15.36 4.18 25.17
N TYR A 581 -14.94 3.35 24.20
CA TYR A 581 -15.71 3.10 23.00
C TYR A 581 -17.12 2.61 23.34
N LEU A 582 -17.27 1.61 24.21
CA LEU A 582 -18.60 1.12 24.61
C LEU A 582 -19.40 2.15 25.44
N ASP A 583 -18.78 2.79 26.43
CA ASP A 583 -19.45 3.76 27.33
C ASP A 583 -19.94 5.01 26.59
N SER A 584 -19.22 5.44 25.56
CA SER A 584 -19.56 6.60 24.72
C SER A 584 -20.68 6.34 23.71
N GLY A 585 -21.23 5.11 23.65
CA GLY A 585 -22.21 4.75 22.64
C GLY A 585 -21.59 4.21 21.35
N MET A 586 -20.39 3.60 21.43
CA MET A 586 -19.61 3.12 20.29
C MET A 586 -19.13 4.27 19.39
N SER A 587 -18.66 5.36 20.01
CA SER A 587 -18.12 6.51 19.29
C SER A 587 -16.60 6.44 19.15
N LEU A 588 -16.13 6.43 17.91
CA LEU A 588 -14.71 6.50 17.55
C LEU A 588 -14.12 7.88 17.86
N ASP A 589 -14.92 8.94 17.66
CA ASP A 589 -14.52 10.32 17.96
C ASP A 589 -14.25 10.51 19.46
N ALA A 590 -15.06 9.89 20.33
CA ALA A 590 -14.87 9.96 21.77
C ALA A 590 -13.53 9.33 22.20
N VAL A 591 -13.18 8.17 21.64
CA VAL A 591 -11.90 7.50 21.90
C VAL A 591 -10.73 8.36 21.39
N TRP A 592 -10.82 8.85 20.15
CA TRP A 592 -9.73 9.60 19.54
C TRP A 592 -9.47 10.93 20.25
N LYS A 593 -10.52 11.61 20.73
CA LYS A 593 -10.37 12.85 21.51
C LYS A 593 -9.46 12.66 22.74
N ILE A 594 -9.50 11.49 23.35
CA ILE A 594 -8.70 11.15 24.56
C ILE A 594 -7.31 10.63 24.18
N TYR A 595 -7.23 9.74 23.18
CA TYR A 595 -5.98 9.06 22.83
C TYR A 595 -5.08 9.86 21.89
N TYR A 596 -5.64 10.73 21.04
CA TYR A 596 -4.86 11.53 20.10
C TYR A 596 -3.80 12.41 20.78
N PRO A 597 -4.10 13.16 21.87
CA PRO A 597 -3.06 13.91 22.58
C PRO A 597 -1.90 13.04 23.10
N MET A 598 -2.16 11.77 23.44
CA MET A 598 -1.16 10.82 23.92
C MET A 598 -0.26 10.32 22.78
N ILE A 599 -0.85 10.08 21.60
CA ILE A 599 -0.17 9.47 20.44
C ILE A 599 0.48 10.53 19.52
N ARG A 600 -0.09 11.73 19.44
CA ARG A 600 0.34 12.82 18.53
C ARG A 600 1.84 13.15 18.60
N PRO A 601 2.49 13.22 19.78
CA PRO A 601 3.93 13.51 19.84
C PRO A 601 4.77 12.47 19.07
N ALA A 602 4.41 11.19 19.23
CA ALA A 602 5.04 10.07 18.53
C ALA A 602 4.82 10.14 17.04
N MET A 603 3.56 10.37 16.64
CA MET A 603 3.15 10.39 15.26
C MET A 603 3.86 11.49 14.47
N LYS A 604 3.97 12.69 15.03
CA LYS A 604 4.72 13.80 14.41
C LYS A 604 6.20 13.44 14.23
N HIS A 605 6.83 12.93 15.30
CA HIS A 605 8.23 12.55 15.23
C HIS A 605 8.51 11.48 14.17
N LEU A 606 7.70 10.42 14.17
CA LEU A 606 7.84 9.29 13.24
C LEU A 606 7.58 9.68 11.79
N SER A 607 6.66 10.62 11.56
CA SER A 607 6.38 11.09 10.19
C SER A 607 7.58 11.85 9.62
N GLU A 608 8.32 12.58 10.47
CA GLU A 608 9.58 13.23 10.08
C GLU A 608 10.74 12.23 9.96
N HIS A 609 10.79 11.22 10.83
CA HIS A 609 11.87 10.22 10.92
C HIS A 609 11.32 8.80 10.86
N VAL A 610 10.90 8.36 9.66
CA VAL A 610 10.28 7.03 9.48
C VAL A 610 11.30 5.93 9.81
N PRO A 611 11.05 5.07 10.80
CA PRO A 611 11.96 4.00 11.17
C PRO A 611 11.98 2.96 10.05
N ILE A 612 13.17 2.65 9.55
CA ILE A 612 13.33 1.60 8.54
C ILE A 612 13.44 0.27 9.27
N PRO A 613 12.57 -0.72 9.01
CA PRO A 613 12.68 -2.03 9.66
C PRO A 613 14.07 -2.65 9.42
N PRO A 614 14.71 -3.24 10.44
CA PRO A 614 16.11 -3.70 10.34
C PRO A 614 16.38 -4.67 9.18
N VAL A 615 15.42 -5.54 8.86
CA VAL A 615 15.54 -6.45 7.72
C VAL A 615 15.55 -5.68 6.40
N LYS A 616 14.70 -4.66 6.27
CA LYS A 616 14.57 -3.81 5.09
C LYS A 616 15.79 -2.92 4.93
N GLU A 617 16.23 -2.27 6.00
CA GLU A 617 17.45 -1.46 6.04
C GLU A 617 18.66 -2.29 5.61
N LEU A 618 18.78 -3.53 6.08
CA LEU A 618 19.86 -4.42 5.67
C LEU A 618 19.80 -4.81 4.18
N TYR A 619 18.59 -5.07 3.65
CA TYR A 619 18.42 -5.31 2.22
C TYR A 619 18.78 -4.09 1.36
N GLU A 620 18.41 -2.90 1.80
CA GLU A 620 18.70 -1.63 1.12
C GLU A 620 20.20 -1.33 1.15
N LEU A 621 20.85 -1.53 2.29
CA LEU A 621 22.28 -1.28 2.48
C LEU A 621 23.15 -2.28 1.69
N LEU A 622 22.78 -3.57 1.68
CA LEU A 622 23.57 -4.61 1.02
C LEU A 622 23.25 -4.79 -0.47
N LYS A 623 22.17 -4.17 -0.99
CA LYS A 623 21.69 -4.30 -2.38
C LYS A 623 21.61 -5.74 -2.90
N SER A 624 21.40 -6.72 -2.01
CA SER A 624 21.44 -8.16 -2.32
C SER A 624 20.18 -8.87 -1.87
N GLN A 625 19.56 -9.64 -2.76
CA GLN A 625 18.32 -10.37 -2.45
C GLN A 625 18.54 -11.66 -1.64
N LYS A 626 19.79 -12.12 -1.48
CA LYS A 626 20.13 -13.40 -0.82
C LYS A 626 21.06 -13.23 0.37
N ILE A 627 20.64 -12.41 1.35
CA ILE A 627 21.43 -12.16 2.58
C ILE A 627 21.12 -13.18 3.70
N PHE A 628 19.91 -13.73 3.76
CA PHE A 628 19.53 -14.73 4.78
C PHE A 628 19.69 -16.17 4.25
N GLY A 629 20.08 -17.08 5.14
CA GLY A 629 20.11 -18.51 4.88
C GLY A 629 18.75 -19.07 4.41
N LYS A 630 18.77 -20.10 3.55
CA LYS A 630 17.58 -20.65 2.89
C LYS A 630 16.54 -21.22 3.87
N GLU A 631 16.99 -21.87 4.95
CA GLU A 631 16.09 -22.51 5.91
C GLU A 631 16.42 -22.13 7.37
N PRO A 632 15.40 -21.79 8.19
CA PRO A 632 15.59 -21.59 9.61
C PRO A 632 15.87 -22.92 10.32
N VAL A 633 16.80 -22.93 11.27
CA VAL A 633 17.07 -24.09 12.13
C VAL A 633 16.18 -23.99 13.36
N ILE A 634 15.36 -25.00 13.63
CA ILE A 634 14.50 -25.04 14.82
C ILE A 634 15.17 -25.92 15.87
N LYS A 635 15.42 -25.38 17.08
CA LYS A 635 15.90 -26.15 18.24
C LYS A 635 15.00 -25.85 19.43
N GLY A 636 14.20 -26.84 19.83
CA GLY A 636 13.15 -26.65 20.84
C GLY A 636 12.16 -25.58 20.39
N ASP A 637 11.81 -24.65 21.29
CA ASP A 637 10.88 -23.55 21.03
C ASP A 637 11.53 -22.33 20.34
N LYS A 638 12.82 -22.43 19.97
CA LYS A 638 13.57 -21.32 19.37
C LYS A 638 13.92 -21.62 17.91
N THR A 639 13.65 -20.63 17.08
CA THR A 639 14.01 -20.56 15.66
C THR A 639 15.30 -19.76 15.49
N TYR A 640 16.24 -20.28 14.72
CA TYR A 640 17.55 -19.70 14.46
C TYR A 640 17.69 -19.39 12.97
N ILE A 641 18.19 -18.20 12.64
CA ILE A 641 18.43 -17.78 11.26
C ILE A 641 19.77 -17.09 11.15
N GLN A 642 20.52 -17.41 10.09
CA GLN A 642 21.79 -16.76 9.79
C GLN A 642 21.61 -15.74 8.68
N VAL A 643 22.33 -14.64 8.80
CA VAL A 643 22.53 -13.63 7.77
C VAL A 643 24.02 -13.53 7.47
N GLU A 644 24.37 -13.53 6.19
CA GLU A 644 25.74 -13.38 5.73
C GLU A 644 25.89 -11.97 5.14
N VAL A 645 26.93 -11.28 5.59
CA VAL A 645 27.31 -9.94 5.11
C VAL A 645 28.45 -10.08 4.07
N PRO A 646 28.66 -9.07 3.19
CA PRO A 646 29.58 -9.20 2.05
C PRO A 646 31.04 -9.49 2.39
N ASP A 647 31.47 -9.25 3.63
CA ASP A 647 32.82 -9.56 4.13
C ASP A 647 32.98 -11.04 4.54
N GLY A 648 31.97 -11.87 4.32
CA GLY A 648 31.96 -13.31 4.63
C GLY A 648 31.61 -13.62 6.09
N ARG A 649 31.33 -12.62 6.93
CA ARG A 649 30.88 -12.88 8.30
C ARG A 649 29.42 -13.31 8.34
N THR A 650 29.11 -14.19 9.27
CA THR A 650 27.75 -14.65 9.51
C THR A 650 27.27 -14.22 10.89
N PHE A 651 26.08 -13.64 10.94
CA PHE A 651 25.40 -13.29 12.18
C PHE A 651 24.19 -14.19 12.35
N GLN A 652 24.02 -14.75 13.54
CA GLN A 652 22.86 -15.58 13.86
C GLN A 652 21.88 -14.79 14.71
N GLY A 653 20.61 -14.80 14.33
CA GLY A 653 19.49 -14.31 15.11
C GLY A 653 18.66 -15.45 15.67
N VAL A 654 18.00 -15.17 16.79
CA VAL A 654 17.18 -16.13 17.54
C VAL A 654 15.81 -15.51 17.80
N GLY A 655 14.76 -16.32 17.76
CA GLY A 655 13.42 -15.89 18.15
C GLY A 655 12.43 -17.04 18.20
N PRO A 656 11.21 -16.82 18.73
CA PRO A 656 10.17 -17.85 18.80
C PRO A 656 9.66 -18.28 17.42
N ASN A 657 9.84 -17.45 16.39
CA ASN A 657 9.45 -17.75 15.02
C ASN A 657 10.45 -17.19 14.00
N LYS A 658 10.27 -17.59 12.74
CA LYS A 658 11.13 -17.17 11.60
C LYS A 658 11.23 -15.65 11.46
N LYS A 659 10.16 -14.90 11.72
CA LYS A 659 10.11 -13.44 11.54
C LYS A 659 10.96 -12.72 12.58
N VAL A 660 10.84 -13.11 13.85
CA VAL A 660 11.62 -12.54 14.96
C VAL A 660 13.10 -12.93 14.82
N ALA A 661 13.39 -14.18 14.49
CA ALA A 661 14.77 -14.64 14.26
C ALA A 661 15.46 -13.89 13.11
N LYS A 662 14.77 -13.63 11.98
CA LYS A 662 15.28 -12.80 10.89
C LYS A 662 15.61 -11.39 11.34
N ARG A 663 14.70 -10.77 12.11
CA ARG A 663 14.88 -9.42 12.63
C ARG A 663 16.08 -9.34 13.58
N SER A 664 16.22 -10.30 14.49
CA SER A 664 17.37 -10.41 15.40
C SER A 664 18.70 -10.54 14.63
N ALA A 665 18.73 -11.40 13.60
CA ALA A 665 19.91 -11.60 12.77
C ALA A 665 20.30 -10.30 12.03
N ALA A 666 19.30 -9.62 11.45
CA ALA A 666 19.50 -8.39 10.70
C ALA A 666 20.09 -7.26 11.55
N LYS A 667 19.64 -7.12 12.80
CA LYS A 667 20.16 -6.12 13.74
C LYS A 667 21.63 -6.34 14.06
N ARG A 668 22.02 -7.57 14.37
CA ARG A 668 23.42 -7.92 14.66
C ARG A 668 24.32 -7.59 13.46
N ALA A 669 23.86 -7.89 12.25
CA ALA A 669 24.57 -7.52 11.03
C ALA A 669 24.65 -6.00 10.84
N LEU A 670 23.54 -5.26 11.02
CA LEU A 670 23.52 -3.80 10.89
C LEU A 670 24.41 -3.10 11.91
N ALA A 671 24.41 -3.55 13.17
CA ALA A 671 25.27 -3.01 14.22
C ALA A 671 26.74 -3.15 13.85
N TYR A 672 27.13 -4.33 13.35
CA TYR A 672 28.48 -4.56 12.84
C TYR A 672 28.83 -3.64 11.66
N LEU A 673 27.92 -3.50 10.69
CA LEU A 673 28.15 -2.66 9.50
C LEU A 673 28.26 -1.17 9.88
N LYS A 674 27.38 -0.67 10.76
CA LYS A 674 27.39 0.73 11.22
C LYS A 674 28.64 1.05 12.05
N ASN A 675 29.13 0.10 12.85
CA ASN A 675 30.34 0.30 13.66
C ASN A 675 31.64 0.28 12.84
N ASN A 676 31.69 -0.43 11.69
CA ASN A 676 32.85 -0.42 10.79
C ASN A 676 32.77 0.63 9.67
N SER A 677 31.67 1.37 9.59
CA SER A 677 31.49 2.48 8.63
C SER A 677 31.93 3.84 9.20
N ARG A 678 32.28 3.89 10.49
CA ARG A 678 32.93 5.02 11.17
C ARG A 678 34.42 4.77 11.24
#